data_AF-A0A9W6BS24-F1
#
_entry.id   AF-A0A9W6BS24-F1
#
_cell.length_a   1.000
_cell.length_b   1.000
_cell.length_c   1.000
_cell.angle_alpha   90.00
_cell.angle_beta   90.00
_cell.angle_gamma   90.00
#
_symmetry.space_group_name_H-M   'P 1'
#
loop_
_entity.id
_entity.type
_entity.pdbx_description
1 polymer ?
#
loop_
_entity_poly.entity_id
_entity_poly.type
_entity_poly.pdbx_seq_one_letter_code
_entity_poly.pdbx_strand_id
1 'polypeptide(L)'
;MPEPRTRPQRAAKLEAQQRIAAQAQGRDVHPEESPSPDGPGNLFPSNQRNQSTDPNKENVKLNAQAKHVAPKAAKAPLAAPPAPANVQPRQQVQPAFVPEPKVEEPAEDGPDKFPVPKKVTVGGGPAYIPDRKLGKGGFGQVWLGRRVNAKKGVKETDAASSLNHVALKFEHKSSKGCAAGPPYEWSIYSQLGEVYGIPKVHYKGQQDDFYIMVMDLLGPSLWDVWNQHGQHLSEAYVACVAMEALTILQALHNRGYVHGDIKPENFLLGPPDTNRSKRLYLVDLGLAMKYRDGRHGGHVKYDQRPDDFRGTVRYASVHAHLGRTSSRRDDLESLAYTLIFLLKGRLPWQGYQGANKGYWVARKKMATSAEMLCRLTQPAFREFTDSVMNAKFEDEPNYARYIAMFEPLVNVPERPLVVENALKLVVGNKRSRSDFEGDVEIQPVKKVRTGNGARQWITVYNKHAPMKQRYHYNVNTSRLLVHVQKGWEDGLYISCVSSCQNLWAIVMDAGTDYTQQIYKVHYNSFLPKEWIMEKWEEGYYITAVSGSDNNSSLVVMSKGTKFTQQSYKVAESFPFEWIKKKWREGFYVTAMATCVNQWAVVMSKTTGIIDQVVEVDFQYPSEGIHKRWDAGYRITCAASTHDQSAFVLSNLRKPNLDETQETLRTSNFPTQHIKEKWDDNLFLAAICYGKTVS
;
A
#
# COMPACT_ATOMS: atom_id res chain seq x y z
N MET A 1 11.18 14.93 62.22
CA MET A 1 12.27 15.34 61.31
C MET A 1 12.90 14.07 60.73
N PRO A 2 13.25 14.02 59.43
CA PRO A 2 12.24 13.60 58.44
C PRO A 2 12.47 12.21 57.78
N GLU A 3 11.50 11.83 56.94
CA GLU A 3 11.44 10.57 56.18
C GLU A 3 12.54 10.45 55.09
N PRO A 4 12.71 9.25 54.53
CA PRO A 4 12.30 9.09 53.13
C PRO A 4 11.28 7.95 52.91
N ARG A 5 10.32 8.15 52.01
CA ARG A 5 9.20 7.23 51.75
C ARG A 5 9.56 6.10 50.78
N THR A 6 9.47 4.86 51.24
CA THR A 6 9.46 3.67 50.37
C THR A 6 8.07 3.44 49.76
N ARG A 7 8.01 3.13 48.46
CA ARG A 7 6.78 2.68 47.78
C ARG A 7 6.63 1.15 47.82
N PRO A 8 5.51 0.60 48.31
CA PRO A 8 5.06 -0.75 47.96
C PRO A 8 4.46 -0.77 46.54
N GLN A 9 4.38 -1.95 45.92
CA GLN A 9 3.76 -2.16 44.61
C GLN A 9 2.50 -3.03 44.70
N ARG A 10 1.62 -2.91 43.69
CA ARG A 10 0.72 -3.97 43.17
C ARG A 10 -0.15 -4.75 44.19
N ALA A 11 -1.34 -4.23 44.51
CA ALA A 11 -2.47 -5.04 45.00
C ALA A 11 -3.84 -4.34 44.78
N ALA A 12 -4.21 -4.00 43.53
CA ALA A 12 -5.50 -3.34 43.24
C ALA A 12 -5.96 -3.43 41.76
N LYS A 13 -6.27 -4.64 41.24
CA LYS A 13 -7.00 -4.77 39.96
C LYS A 13 -7.69 -6.12 39.69
N LEU A 14 -8.44 -6.65 40.65
CA LEU A 14 -9.26 -7.86 40.44
C LEU A 14 -10.56 -7.92 41.27
N GLU A 15 -11.35 -6.83 41.29
CA GLU A 15 -12.67 -6.85 41.96
C GLU A 15 -13.62 -5.78 41.37
N ALA A 16 -14.14 -6.03 40.17
CA ALA A 16 -15.07 -5.11 39.47
C ALA A 16 -16.01 -5.79 38.45
N GLN A 17 -16.24 -7.11 38.55
CA GLN A 17 -17.14 -7.86 37.66
C GLN A 17 -18.01 -8.87 38.44
N GLN A 18 -18.83 -8.37 39.37
CA GLN A 18 -19.98 -9.10 39.93
C GLN A 18 -20.86 -8.15 40.77
N ARG A 19 -21.88 -7.55 40.13
CA ARG A 19 -23.11 -6.99 40.76
C ARG A 19 -24.06 -6.46 39.68
N ILE A 20 -25.36 -6.58 39.95
CA ILE A 20 -26.56 -6.26 39.12
C ILE A 20 -27.17 -7.50 38.44
N ALA A 21 -27.85 -8.30 39.26
CA ALA A 21 -28.93 -9.21 38.91
C ALA A 21 -29.77 -9.43 40.18
N ALA A 22 -31.10 -9.53 40.03
CA ALA A 22 -32.10 -9.83 41.08
C ALA A 22 -32.10 -8.92 42.34
N GLN A 23 -33.07 -8.01 42.44
CA GLN A 23 -34.33 -8.29 43.18
C GLN A 23 -35.29 -7.08 43.20
N ALA A 24 -36.50 -7.28 42.66
CA ALA A 24 -37.77 -6.72 43.12
C ALA A 24 -38.89 -7.34 42.28
N GLN A 25 -39.91 -7.94 42.90
CA GLN A 25 -41.09 -8.49 42.23
C GLN A 25 -42.38 -7.91 42.83
N GLY A 26 -43.37 -7.69 41.97
CA GLY A 26 -44.79 -7.88 42.30
C GLY A 26 -45.53 -6.71 42.97
N ARG A 27 -46.52 -6.17 42.23
CA ARG A 27 -47.94 -6.19 42.63
C ARG A 27 -48.85 -5.78 41.48
N ASP A 28 -49.89 -6.57 41.26
CA ASP A 28 -50.94 -6.34 40.25
C ASP A 28 -52.05 -5.43 40.77
N VAL A 29 -52.63 -4.62 39.88
CA VAL A 29 -54.01 -4.10 39.99
C VAL A 29 -54.60 -3.97 38.58
N HIS A 30 -55.76 -4.60 38.36
CA HIS A 30 -56.70 -4.40 37.23
C HIS A 30 -57.87 -3.51 37.71
N PRO A 31 -58.69 -2.83 36.86
CA PRO A 31 -59.51 -3.49 35.83
C PRO A 31 -59.86 -2.65 34.55
N GLU A 32 -60.73 -3.22 33.69
CA GLU A 32 -61.84 -2.60 32.90
C GLU A 32 -61.64 -1.34 32.01
N GLU A 33 -62.36 -1.12 30.89
CA GLU A 33 -63.02 -2.04 29.93
C GLU A 33 -63.26 -1.34 28.54
N SER A 34 -63.86 -2.06 27.59
CA SER A 34 -64.19 -1.73 26.17
C SER A 34 -65.39 -0.73 25.99
N PRO A 35 -65.79 -0.24 24.77
CA PRO A 35 -65.63 -0.85 23.44
C PRO A 35 -65.43 0.03 22.16
N SER A 36 -65.30 -0.68 21.03
CA SER A 36 -65.26 -0.29 19.60
C SER A 36 -66.68 0.05 19.03
N PRO A 37 -67.00 0.16 17.71
CA PRO A 37 -66.45 -0.44 16.46
C PRO A 37 -66.04 0.63 15.38
N ASP A 38 -65.63 0.38 14.12
CA ASP A 38 -66.04 -0.59 13.08
C ASP A 38 -64.91 -1.14 12.16
N GLY A 39 -65.18 -2.29 11.52
CA GLY A 39 -64.45 -2.88 10.37
C GLY A 39 -65.35 -2.94 9.11
N PRO A 40 -65.21 -3.88 8.12
CA PRO A 40 -64.30 -5.04 7.96
C PRO A 40 -63.09 -4.71 7.03
N GLY A 41 -62.17 -5.61 6.59
CA GLY A 41 -62.19 -7.07 6.31
C GLY A 41 -62.33 -7.32 4.79
N ASN A 42 -61.67 -8.28 4.11
CA ASN A 42 -60.87 -9.42 4.57
C ASN A 42 -59.80 -9.93 3.56
N LEU A 43 -58.67 -10.38 4.11
CA LEU A 43 -57.91 -11.63 3.85
C LEU A 43 -57.56 -12.17 2.43
N PHE A 44 -56.26 -12.45 2.26
CA PHE A 44 -55.71 -13.56 1.45
C PHE A 44 -55.30 -14.75 2.36
N PRO A 45 -55.29 -16.00 1.87
CA PRO A 45 -54.60 -17.12 2.51
C PRO A 45 -53.41 -17.68 1.69
N SER A 46 -52.22 -17.48 2.24
CA SER A 46 -51.05 -18.39 2.34
C SER A 46 -50.85 -19.64 1.42
N ASN A 47 -49.58 -19.80 1.03
CA ASN A 47 -48.71 -21.00 1.19
C ASN A 47 -48.39 -22.01 0.04
N GLN A 48 -47.07 -22.14 -0.17
CA GLN A 48 -46.23 -23.34 -0.38
C GLN A 48 -46.12 -24.09 -1.75
N ARG A 49 -44.85 -24.10 -2.23
CA ARG A 49 -44.09 -25.15 -2.95
C ARG A 49 -44.85 -26.36 -3.53
N ASN A 50 -44.60 -26.65 -4.82
CA ASN A 50 -43.82 -27.87 -5.14
C ASN A 50 -43.19 -27.92 -6.56
N GLN A 51 -42.25 -28.88 -6.66
CA GLN A 51 -41.65 -29.52 -7.85
C GLN A 51 -42.66 -29.73 -9.01
N SER A 52 -42.40 -29.36 -10.27
CA SER A 52 -41.35 -29.75 -11.24
C SER A 52 -41.62 -31.06 -12.00
N THR A 53 -42.16 -30.94 -13.23
CA THR A 53 -42.21 -32.00 -14.25
C THR A 53 -41.96 -31.40 -15.65
N ASP A 54 -40.94 -31.89 -16.35
CA ASP A 54 -40.66 -31.64 -17.77
C ASP A 54 -41.54 -32.56 -18.65
N PRO A 55 -41.83 -32.25 -19.94
CA PRO A 55 -41.01 -32.86 -20.98
C PRO A 55 -40.85 -32.07 -22.31
N ASN A 56 -39.61 -31.62 -22.57
CA ASN A 56 -38.70 -32.16 -23.61
C ASN A 56 -38.99 -31.95 -25.14
N LYS A 57 -37.88 -31.86 -25.90
CA LYS A 57 -37.66 -31.79 -27.37
C LYS A 57 -37.66 -30.36 -27.99
N GLU A 58 -36.59 -29.88 -28.66
CA GLU A 58 -35.83 -30.41 -29.83
C GLU A 58 -36.64 -30.35 -31.15
N ASN A 59 -36.14 -29.91 -32.32
CA ASN A 59 -34.82 -29.38 -32.71
C ASN A 59 -34.89 -28.57 -34.04
N VAL A 60 -34.27 -27.37 -34.08
CA VAL A 60 -33.18 -26.92 -35.01
C VAL A 60 -33.32 -26.98 -36.57
N LYS A 61 -32.81 -25.93 -37.27
CA LYS A 61 -32.48 -25.77 -38.75
C LYS A 61 -33.66 -25.58 -39.73
N LEU A 62 -33.53 -25.00 -40.95
CA LEU A 62 -32.66 -23.94 -41.56
C LEU A 62 -33.30 -23.43 -42.90
N ASN A 63 -32.82 -22.31 -43.46
CA ASN A 63 -33.10 -21.67 -44.78
C ASN A 63 -33.76 -22.49 -45.93
N ALA A 64 -34.66 -21.86 -46.71
CA ALA A 64 -34.37 -21.32 -48.09
C ALA A 64 -35.59 -20.88 -48.94
N GLN A 65 -35.45 -19.75 -49.67
CA GLN A 65 -35.89 -19.46 -51.08
C GLN A 65 -37.36 -19.66 -51.57
N ALA A 66 -37.89 -19.05 -52.66
CA ALA A 66 -37.61 -17.81 -53.43
C ALA A 66 -38.65 -17.61 -54.58
N LYS A 67 -38.63 -16.43 -55.26
CA LYS A 67 -39.02 -16.05 -56.68
C LYS A 67 -39.90 -14.78 -56.73
N HIS A 68 -39.48 -13.68 -57.39
CA HIS A 68 -39.46 -13.34 -58.85
C HIS A 68 -40.85 -12.98 -59.42
N VAL A 69 -41.01 -11.99 -60.33
CA VAL A 69 -40.39 -11.80 -61.69
C VAL A 69 -39.91 -10.35 -61.95
N ALA A 70 -39.22 -10.10 -63.09
CA ALA A 70 -38.58 -8.84 -63.50
C ALA A 70 -39.14 -8.24 -64.83
N PRO A 71 -38.49 -7.22 -65.43
CA PRO A 71 -37.95 -7.41 -66.80
C PRO A 71 -36.49 -6.91 -67.01
N LYS A 72 -35.95 -7.07 -68.24
CA LYS A 72 -34.57 -6.76 -68.72
C LYS A 72 -34.64 -5.77 -69.94
N ALA A 73 -33.60 -5.33 -70.68
CA ALA A 73 -32.12 -5.55 -70.77
C ALA A 73 -31.43 -4.18 -71.08
N ALA A 74 -30.33 -3.90 -71.85
CA ALA A 74 -29.30 -4.57 -72.69
C ALA A 74 -28.18 -3.51 -73.01
N LYS A 75 -27.03 -3.70 -73.71
CA LYS A 75 -26.12 -4.81 -74.08
C LYS A 75 -24.78 -4.23 -74.68
N ALA A 76 -23.60 -4.61 -74.16
CA ALA A 76 -22.32 -4.98 -74.88
C ALA A 76 -21.64 -4.06 -75.96
N PRO A 77 -20.37 -4.31 -76.42
CA PRO A 77 -19.16 -4.82 -75.74
C PRO A 77 -17.78 -4.14 -76.10
N LEU A 78 -16.76 -4.48 -75.29
CA LEU A 78 -15.28 -4.52 -75.43
C LEU A 78 -14.50 -3.94 -76.65
N ALA A 79 -13.31 -3.39 -76.31
CA ALA A 79 -12.03 -3.55 -77.03
C ALA A 79 -10.86 -3.69 -76.02
N ALA A 80 -9.66 -4.10 -76.46
CA ALA A 80 -8.51 -4.50 -75.60
C ALA A 80 -7.14 -3.95 -76.13
N PRO A 81 -6.02 -4.03 -75.39
CA PRO A 81 -5.09 -2.89 -75.27
C PRO A 81 -3.68 -3.06 -75.88
N PRO A 82 -2.86 -1.99 -75.92
CA PRO A 82 -1.41 -2.04 -75.95
C PRO A 82 -0.78 -1.86 -74.55
N ALA A 83 0.38 -2.48 -74.32
CA ALA A 83 1.26 -2.20 -73.17
C ALA A 83 2.19 -1.00 -73.45
N PRO A 84 2.83 -0.41 -72.42
CA PRO A 84 4.29 -0.31 -72.53
C PRO A 84 5.12 -0.37 -71.23
N ALA A 85 6.35 -0.85 -71.42
CA ALA A 85 7.60 -0.38 -70.82
C ALA A 85 7.94 -0.69 -69.34
N ASN A 86 9.24 -0.63 -69.07
CA ASN A 86 9.93 -1.18 -67.92
C ASN A 86 10.28 -0.10 -66.87
N VAL A 87 10.53 -0.52 -65.62
CA VAL A 87 10.76 0.39 -64.49
C VAL A 87 12.20 0.94 -64.48
N GLN A 88 12.34 2.24 -64.18
CA GLN A 88 13.54 2.81 -63.55
C GLN A 88 13.14 3.57 -62.28
N PRO A 89 13.82 3.40 -61.13
CA PRO A 89 13.46 4.07 -59.89
C PRO A 89 13.92 5.54 -59.89
N ARG A 90 12.96 6.47 -59.88
CA ARG A 90 13.25 7.88 -59.55
C ARG A 90 13.46 8.06 -58.05
N GLN A 91 14.37 8.95 -57.69
CA GLN A 91 14.72 9.29 -56.31
C GLN A 91 13.52 9.88 -55.55
N GLN A 92 13.30 9.42 -54.32
CA GLN A 92 12.35 10.07 -53.41
C GLN A 92 12.98 11.34 -52.83
N VAL A 93 12.32 12.48 -53.03
CA VAL A 93 12.65 13.73 -52.32
C VAL A 93 12.06 13.62 -50.91
N GLN A 94 12.90 13.79 -49.89
CA GLN A 94 12.46 13.77 -48.49
C GLN A 94 11.72 15.06 -48.14
N PRO A 95 10.59 15.02 -47.41
CA PRO A 95 10.03 16.22 -46.79
C PRO A 95 10.97 16.74 -45.69
N ALA A 96 11.04 18.06 -45.54
CA ALA A 96 11.97 18.68 -44.59
C ALA A 96 11.64 18.31 -43.13
N PHE A 97 12.63 17.78 -42.42
CA PHE A 97 12.51 17.38 -41.02
C PHE A 97 12.48 18.62 -40.13
N VAL A 98 11.30 18.99 -39.61
CA VAL A 98 11.21 19.90 -38.46
C VAL A 98 11.80 19.16 -37.27
N PRO A 99 12.86 19.67 -36.61
CA PRO A 99 13.43 18.99 -35.46
C PRO A 99 12.40 18.96 -34.33
N GLU A 100 12.00 17.76 -33.93
CA GLU A 100 11.17 17.56 -32.75
C GLU A 100 11.84 18.23 -31.53
N PRO A 101 11.07 18.86 -30.63
CA PRO A 101 11.64 19.38 -29.40
C PRO A 101 12.26 18.20 -28.65
N LYS A 102 13.57 18.25 -28.41
CA LYS A 102 14.27 17.20 -27.64
C LYS A 102 13.56 17.03 -26.30
N VAL A 103 12.87 15.91 -26.16
CA VAL A 103 12.65 15.33 -24.83
C VAL A 103 14.04 15.11 -24.27
N GLU A 104 14.39 15.79 -23.19
CA GLU A 104 15.59 15.47 -22.44
C GLU A 104 15.39 14.06 -21.87
N GLU A 105 15.95 13.07 -22.55
CA GLU A 105 16.16 11.76 -21.94
C GLU A 105 16.91 11.99 -20.62
N PRO A 106 16.45 11.43 -19.49
CA PRO A 106 17.15 11.59 -18.23
C PRO A 106 18.55 11.04 -18.40
N ALA A 107 19.55 11.90 -18.20
CA ALA A 107 20.95 11.61 -18.52
C ALA A 107 21.41 10.25 -17.96
N GLU A 108 22.33 9.58 -18.66
CA GLU A 108 22.96 8.34 -18.21
C GLU A 108 23.89 8.57 -17.00
N ASP A 109 23.32 8.94 -15.86
CA ASP A 109 23.96 9.00 -14.54
C ASP A 109 24.17 7.59 -13.96
N GLY A 110 24.67 6.68 -14.81
CA GLY A 110 25.04 5.33 -14.44
C GLY A 110 26.42 5.30 -13.76
N PRO A 111 26.65 4.42 -12.77
CA PRO A 111 27.92 4.31 -12.06
C PRO A 111 29.08 3.77 -12.91
N ASP A 112 28.88 3.57 -14.21
CA ASP A 112 29.88 3.07 -15.18
C ASP A 112 30.62 4.20 -15.92
N LYS A 113 30.19 5.46 -15.76
CA LYS A 113 30.81 6.66 -16.37
C LYS A 113 32.26 6.90 -15.94
N PHE A 114 32.67 6.31 -14.82
CA PHE A 114 33.99 6.50 -14.21
C PHE A 114 34.72 5.15 -14.09
N PRO A 115 35.98 5.04 -14.56
CA PRO A 115 36.75 3.81 -14.43
C PRO A 115 37.15 3.55 -12.98
N VAL A 116 37.02 2.30 -12.50
CA VAL A 116 37.42 1.93 -11.14
C VAL A 116 38.95 1.97 -10.97
N PRO A 117 39.48 2.32 -9.79
CA PRO A 117 40.93 2.37 -9.55
C PRO A 117 41.63 1.03 -9.81
N LYS A 118 42.70 1.05 -10.62
CA LYS A 118 43.48 -0.15 -11.00
C LYS A 118 44.10 -0.91 -9.82
N LYS A 119 44.23 -0.25 -8.66
CA LYS A 119 44.68 -0.79 -7.38
C LYS A 119 43.88 -0.11 -6.28
N VAL A 120 43.37 -0.89 -5.34
CA VAL A 120 42.62 -0.46 -4.16
C VAL A 120 43.47 -0.66 -2.92
N THR A 121 43.54 0.32 -2.03
CA THR A 121 44.15 0.20 -0.70
C THR A 121 43.42 1.12 0.27
N VAL A 122 42.49 0.57 1.07
CA VAL A 122 41.56 1.35 1.92
C VAL A 122 41.51 0.82 3.34
N GLY A 123 41.20 1.69 4.31
CA GLY A 123 40.97 1.31 5.71
C GLY A 123 42.16 0.66 6.42
N GLY A 124 43.39 0.94 5.99
CA GLY A 124 44.61 0.28 6.48
C GLY A 124 44.79 -1.17 6.02
N GLY A 125 43.92 -1.67 5.13
CA GLY A 125 43.95 -3.03 4.62
C GLY A 125 45.04 -3.30 3.58
N PRO A 126 45.25 -4.57 3.21
CA PRO A 126 46.17 -4.94 2.14
C PRO A 126 45.67 -4.43 0.77
N ALA A 127 46.59 -4.31 -0.19
CA ALA A 127 46.25 -3.87 -1.52
C ALA A 127 45.54 -4.96 -2.35
N TYR A 128 44.56 -4.56 -3.14
CA TYR A 128 43.81 -5.40 -4.08
C TYR A 128 43.86 -4.83 -5.50
N ILE A 129 43.79 -5.70 -6.50
CA ILE A 129 43.61 -5.34 -7.92
C ILE A 129 42.19 -5.78 -8.33
N PRO A 130 41.32 -4.87 -8.80
CA PRO A 130 40.06 -5.24 -9.43
C PRO A 130 40.31 -6.02 -10.72
N ASP A 131 39.56 -7.09 -10.91
CA ASP A 131 39.80 -8.09 -11.94
C ASP A 131 38.65 -8.12 -12.96
N ARG A 132 37.57 -8.84 -12.63
CA ARG A 132 36.33 -8.87 -13.41
C ARG A 132 35.17 -8.24 -12.64
N LYS A 133 34.28 -7.56 -13.36
CA LYS A 133 33.01 -7.10 -12.81
C LYS A 133 32.15 -8.31 -12.43
N LEU A 134 31.56 -8.26 -11.24
CA LEU A 134 30.62 -9.27 -10.71
C LEU A 134 29.17 -8.81 -10.86
N GLY A 135 28.92 -7.50 -10.73
CA GLY A 135 27.57 -6.95 -10.86
C GLY A 135 27.53 -5.42 -10.91
N LYS A 136 26.32 -4.89 -11.09
CA LYS A 136 25.99 -3.46 -11.11
C LYS A 136 24.65 -3.28 -10.38
N GLY A 137 24.64 -2.45 -9.34
CA GLY A 137 23.43 -2.08 -8.60
C GLY A 137 23.00 -0.65 -8.92
N GLY A 138 21.92 -0.18 -8.29
CA GLY A 138 21.47 1.21 -8.41
C GLY A 138 22.40 2.26 -7.80
N PHE A 139 23.31 1.82 -6.91
CA PHE A 139 24.21 2.68 -6.14
C PHE A 139 25.67 2.63 -6.62
N GLY A 140 26.10 1.53 -7.24
CA GLY A 140 27.51 1.30 -7.59
C GLY A 140 27.79 0.02 -8.39
N GLN A 141 29.08 -0.30 -8.53
CA GLN A 141 29.59 -1.50 -9.20
C GLN A 141 30.18 -2.49 -8.19
N VAL A 142 30.10 -3.79 -8.46
CA VAL A 142 30.78 -4.83 -7.67
C VAL A 142 31.77 -5.59 -8.56
N TRP A 143 33.00 -5.78 -8.08
CA TRP A 143 34.10 -6.42 -8.81
C TRP A 143 34.79 -7.50 -7.95
N LEU A 144 35.42 -8.47 -8.60
CA LEU A 144 36.35 -9.40 -7.97
C LEU A 144 37.66 -8.66 -7.69
N GLY A 145 38.12 -8.67 -6.45
CA GLY A 145 39.43 -8.17 -6.04
C GLY A 145 40.42 -9.31 -5.80
N ARG A 146 41.58 -9.28 -6.47
CA ARG A 146 42.71 -10.18 -6.21
C ARG A 146 43.76 -9.50 -5.34
N ARG A 147 44.17 -10.12 -4.23
CA ARG A 147 45.13 -9.55 -3.28
C ARG A 147 46.55 -9.45 -3.88
N VAL A 148 47.15 -8.28 -3.80
CA VAL A 148 48.57 -8.07 -4.12
C VAL A 148 49.43 -8.81 -3.08
N ASN A 149 50.38 -9.62 -3.55
CA ASN A 149 51.26 -10.46 -2.73
C ASN A 149 50.51 -11.52 -1.88
N ALA A 150 49.50 -12.17 -2.46
CA ALA A 150 48.91 -13.39 -1.89
C ALA A 150 50.01 -14.47 -1.65
N LYS A 151 50.05 -15.06 -0.45
CA LYS A 151 51.01 -16.13 -0.12
C LYS A 151 50.65 -17.42 -0.87
N LYS A 152 51.46 -17.81 -1.86
CA LYS A 152 51.36 -19.12 -2.51
C LYS A 152 51.58 -20.24 -1.48
N GLY A 153 50.78 -21.30 -1.52
CA GLY A 153 50.96 -22.52 -0.72
C GLY A 153 50.16 -22.63 0.59
N VAL A 154 49.38 -21.61 0.97
CA VAL A 154 48.43 -21.73 2.10
C VAL A 154 47.18 -22.49 1.63
N LYS A 155 46.73 -23.51 2.37
CA LYS A 155 45.49 -24.25 2.07
C LYS A 155 44.27 -23.35 2.26
N GLU A 156 43.21 -23.57 1.47
CA GLU A 156 42.00 -22.73 1.45
C GLU A 156 41.13 -22.83 2.73
N THR A 157 41.56 -23.65 3.70
CA THR A 157 40.96 -23.79 5.03
C THR A 157 41.22 -22.61 5.97
N ASP A 158 42.29 -21.84 5.73
CA ASP A 158 42.70 -20.78 6.66
C ASP A 158 41.97 -19.46 6.38
N ALA A 159 41.48 -18.77 7.43
CA ALA A 159 40.82 -17.46 7.31
C ALA A 159 41.71 -16.33 6.73
N ALA A 160 43.02 -16.59 6.56
CA ALA A 160 43.93 -15.70 5.85
C ALA A 160 43.92 -15.91 4.32
N SER A 161 43.50 -17.08 3.84
CA SER A 161 43.43 -17.42 2.41
C SER A 161 42.16 -16.84 1.76
N SER A 162 41.04 -16.78 2.48
CA SER A 162 39.80 -16.15 2.02
C SER A 162 39.93 -14.65 1.76
N LEU A 163 40.99 -14.00 2.25
CA LEU A 163 41.32 -12.60 1.93
C LEU A 163 42.17 -12.46 0.65
N ASN A 164 42.49 -13.54 -0.07
CA ASN A 164 43.15 -13.49 -1.38
C ASN A 164 42.18 -13.10 -2.50
N HIS A 165 40.91 -13.47 -2.38
CA HIS A 165 39.83 -13.20 -3.32
C HIS A 165 38.63 -12.58 -2.57
N VAL A 166 38.29 -11.33 -2.89
CA VAL A 166 37.28 -10.53 -2.19
C VAL A 166 36.29 -9.93 -3.17
N ALA A 167 35.12 -9.51 -2.70
CA ALA A 167 34.26 -8.60 -3.45
C ALA A 167 34.62 -7.13 -3.11
N LEU A 168 34.74 -6.30 -4.15
CA LEU A 168 35.01 -4.87 -4.06
C LEU A 168 33.77 -4.12 -4.55
N LYS A 169 33.03 -3.46 -3.65
CA LYS A 169 31.91 -2.57 -4.00
C LYS A 169 32.43 -1.14 -4.13
N PHE A 170 32.16 -0.51 -5.27
CA PHE A 170 32.58 0.84 -5.64
C PHE A 170 31.35 1.73 -5.83
N GLU A 171 31.26 2.82 -5.07
CA GLU A 171 30.18 3.81 -5.16
C GLU A 171 30.82 5.19 -5.37
N HIS A 172 30.47 5.87 -6.46
CA HIS A 172 31.10 7.14 -6.84
C HIS A 172 30.55 8.29 -6.00
N LYS A 173 31.33 9.35 -5.73
CA LYS A 173 30.85 10.53 -4.97
C LYS A 173 29.58 11.17 -5.55
N SER A 174 29.39 11.09 -6.88
CA SER A 174 28.18 11.57 -7.57
C SER A 174 27.01 10.58 -7.57
N SER A 175 27.16 9.36 -7.06
CA SER A 175 26.06 8.39 -6.95
C SER A 175 24.97 8.89 -5.98
N LYS A 176 23.72 8.48 -6.22
CA LYS A 176 22.60 8.80 -5.34
C LYS A 176 22.87 8.31 -3.91
N GLY A 177 22.76 9.22 -2.94
CA GLY A 177 23.10 8.96 -1.53
C GLY A 177 24.54 9.29 -1.11
N CYS A 178 25.46 9.52 -2.05
CA CYS A 178 26.89 9.78 -1.77
C CYS A 178 27.25 11.28 -1.63
N ALA A 179 26.33 12.19 -1.99
CA ALA A 179 26.57 13.63 -2.02
C ALA A 179 26.81 14.28 -0.64
N ALA A 180 26.44 13.60 0.46
CA ALA A 180 26.61 14.08 1.83
C ALA A 180 27.72 13.34 2.61
N GLY A 181 28.47 12.44 1.97
CA GLY A 181 29.47 11.58 2.60
C GLY A 181 29.37 10.12 2.14
N PRO A 182 30.00 9.18 2.87
CA PRO A 182 29.96 7.76 2.51
C PRO A 182 28.53 7.17 2.49
N PRO A 183 28.27 6.12 1.68
CA PRO A 183 26.97 5.47 1.58
C PRO A 183 26.40 5.06 2.93
N TYR A 184 25.09 5.27 3.13
CA TYR A 184 24.40 4.94 4.39
C TYR A 184 24.57 3.47 4.80
N GLU A 185 24.67 2.55 3.83
CA GLU A 185 24.98 1.14 4.01
C GLU A 185 26.22 0.89 4.88
N TRP A 186 27.24 1.74 4.78
CA TRP A 186 28.46 1.63 5.58
C TRP A 186 28.19 1.76 7.07
N SER A 187 27.21 2.59 7.44
CA SER A 187 26.77 2.75 8.82
C SER A 187 26.00 1.52 9.30
N ILE A 188 25.28 0.83 8.41
CA ILE A 188 24.54 -0.40 8.71
C ILE A 188 25.52 -1.52 9.05
N TYR A 189 26.48 -1.85 8.18
CA TYR A 189 27.48 -2.89 8.49
C TYR A 189 28.27 -2.60 9.77
N SER A 190 28.58 -1.34 10.07
CA SER A 190 29.24 -0.97 11.34
C SER A 190 28.34 -1.11 12.58
N GLN A 191 27.02 -0.96 12.46
CA GLN A 191 26.07 -1.14 13.57
C GLN A 191 25.60 -2.59 13.72
N LEU A 192 25.61 -3.37 12.63
CA LEU A 192 25.34 -4.81 12.66
C LEU A 192 26.55 -5.61 13.16
N GLY A 193 27.78 -5.25 12.78
CA GLY A 193 28.94 -6.10 13.02
C GLY A 193 28.74 -7.49 12.38
N GLU A 194 29.09 -8.56 13.08
CA GLU A 194 28.85 -9.92 12.61
C GLU A 194 27.42 -10.38 12.92
N VAL A 195 26.72 -10.85 11.88
CA VAL A 195 25.32 -11.33 11.89
C VAL A 195 25.23 -12.56 11.00
N TYR A 196 24.40 -13.55 11.37
CA TYR A 196 24.25 -14.78 10.59
C TYR A 196 23.76 -14.51 9.16
N GLY A 197 24.47 -15.04 8.17
CA GLY A 197 24.13 -14.89 6.74
C GLY A 197 24.27 -13.48 6.18
N ILE A 198 24.96 -12.56 6.87
CA ILE A 198 25.36 -11.26 6.31
C ILE A 198 26.87 -11.34 6.00
N PRO A 199 27.34 -10.94 4.81
CA PRO A 199 28.77 -10.98 4.48
C PRO A 199 29.58 -10.00 5.33
N LYS A 200 30.82 -10.37 5.68
CA LYS A 200 31.71 -9.52 6.46
C LYS A 200 32.32 -8.44 5.57
N VAL A 201 32.18 -7.18 5.96
CA VAL A 201 33.03 -6.09 5.44
C VAL A 201 34.36 -6.14 6.20
N HIS A 202 35.45 -6.41 5.48
CA HIS A 202 36.79 -6.50 6.05
C HIS A 202 37.44 -5.12 6.17
N TYR A 203 37.29 -4.29 5.13
CA TYR A 203 37.85 -2.93 5.07
C TYR A 203 36.89 -2.02 4.33
N LYS A 204 36.90 -0.72 4.65
CA LYS A 204 36.19 0.31 3.89
C LYS A 204 36.94 1.62 3.98
N GLY A 205 36.82 2.45 2.95
CA GLY A 205 37.45 3.76 2.89
C GLY A 205 37.30 4.41 1.52
N GLN A 206 37.55 5.71 1.46
CA GLN A 206 37.55 6.43 0.19
C GLN A 206 38.90 6.23 -0.50
N GLN A 207 38.90 6.05 -1.82
CA GLN A 207 40.06 6.22 -2.67
C GLN A 207 39.62 6.96 -3.93
N ASP A 208 40.40 7.95 -4.36
CA ASP A 208 40.07 8.76 -5.53
C ASP A 208 38.66 9.39 -5.37
N ASP A 209 37.77 9.23 -6.36
CA ASP A 209 36.36 9.64 -6.31
C ASP A 209 35.37 8.51 -5.94
N PHE A 210 35.87 7.40 -5.39
CA PHE A 210 35.06 6.27 -4.95
C PHE A 210 35.08 6.07 -3.44
N TYR A 211 33.90 5.81 -2.89
CA TYR A 211 33.73 5.09 -1.64
C TYR A 211 33.83 3.59 -1.95
N ILE A 212 34.76 2.89 -1.28
CA ILE A 212 35.05 1.47 -1.54
C ILE A 212 34.81 0.62 -0.28
N MET A 213 34.09 -0.50 -0.43
CA MET A 213 34.05 -1.58 0.55
C MET A 213 34.72 -2.84 0.02
N VAL A 214 35.51 -3.48 0.89
CA VAL A 214 36.15 -4.78 0.69
C VAL A 214 35.43 -5.79 1.59
N MET A 215 34.78 -6.79 0.99
CA MET A 215 33.91 -7.74 1.69
C MET A 215 34.13 -9.19 1.24
N ASP A 216 33.59 -10.15 1.99
CA ASP A 216 33.58 -11.57 1.62
C ASP A 216 33.17 -11.74 0.15
N LEU A 217 33.97 -12.49 -0.62
CA LEU A 217 33.50 -13.01 -1.91
C LEU A 217 32.45 -14.10 -1.65
N LEU A 218 31.41 -14.14 -2.48
CA LEU A 218 30.31 -15.11 -2.42
C LEU A 218 30.14 -15.84 -3.76
N GLY A 219 29.28 -16.86 -3.76
CA GLY A 219 28.88 -17.63 -4.94
C GLY A 219 27.75 -16.98 -5.75
N PRO A 220 27.07 -17.75 -6.61
CA PRO A 220 25.96 -17.25 -7.44
C PRO A 220 24.75 -16.80 -6.61
N SER A 221 23.95 -15.87 -7.15
CA SER A 221 22.67 -15.49 -6.57
C SER A 221 21.59 -16.54 -6.82
N LEU A 222 20.49 -16.52 -6.04
CA LEU A 222 19.33 -17.36 -6.32
C LEU A 222 18.69 -17.04 -7.69
N TRP A 223 18.88 -15.82 -8.21
CA TRP A 223 18.52 -15.48 -9.58
C TRP A 223 19.36 -16.26 -10.62
N ASP A 224 20.66 -16.36 -10.41
CA ASP A 224 21.56 -17.11 -11.31
C ASP A 224 21.25 -18.61 -11.24
N VAL A 225 21.10 -19.15 -10.02
CA VAL A 225 20.74 -20.56 -9.79
C VAL A 225 19.38 -20.90 -10.42
N TRP A 226 18.37 -20.04 -10.28
CA TRP A 226 17.05 -20.21 -10.89
C TRP A 226 17.11 -20.21 -12.43
N ASN A 227 17.93 -19.35 -13.04
CA ASN A 227 18.13 -19.38 -14.50
C ASN A 227 18.88 -20.65 -14.96
N GLN A 228 19.89 -21.10 -14.20
CA GLN A 228 20.63 -22.34 -14.49
C GLN A 228 19.74 -23.60 -14.44
N HIS A 229 18.71 -23.60 -13.59
CA HIS A 229 17.73 -24.69 -13.47
C HIS A 229 16.52 -24.52 -14.42
N GLY A 230 16.68 -23.81 -15.54
CA GLY A 230 15.62 -23.68 -16.54
C GLY A 230 14.42 -22.84 -16.09
N GLN A 231 14.66 -21.85 -15.22
CA GLN A 231 13.65 -20.91 -14.70
C GLN A 231 12.58 -21.54 -13.78
N HIS A 232 12.96 -22.63 -13.09
CA HIS A 232 12.13 -23.31 -12.09
C HIS A 232 13.00 -23.98 -11.01
N LEU A 233 12.65 -23.84 -9.73
CA LEU A 233 13.28 -24.59 -8.62
C LEU A 233 12.27 -25.51 -7.94
N SER A 234 12.74 -26.67 -7.46
CA SER A 234 11.88 -27.67 -6.81
C SER A 234 11.38 -27.19 -5.44
N GLU A 235 10.23 -27.71 -5.01
CA GLU A 235 9.63 -27.33 -3.72
C GLU A 235 10.56 -27.61 -2.52
N ALA A 236 11.34 -28.68 -2.55
CA ALA A 236 12.35 -28.96 -1.54
C ALA A 236 13.52 -27.93 -1.56
N TYR A 237 13.95 -27.46 -2.73
CA TYR A 237 14.96 -26.40 -2.83
C TYR A 237 14.42 -25.10 -2.24
N VAL A 238 13.23 -24.67 -2.66
CA VAL A 238 12.64 -23.41 -2.23
C VAL A 238 12.22 -23.46 -0.74
N ALA A 239 11.88 -24.63 -0.21
CA ALA A 239 11.70 -24.84 1.23
C ALA A 239 13.01 -24.65 2.01
N CYS A 240 14.14 -25.18 1.54
CA CYS A 240 15.44 -24.94 2.16
C CYS A 240 15.82 -23.44 2.11
N VAL A 241 15.57 -22.77 0.97
CA VAL A 241 15.73 -21.31 0.85
C VAL A 241 14.88 -20.57 1.87
N ALA A 242 13.61 -20.94 2.04
CA ALA A 242 12.71 -20.32 3.00
C ALA A 242 13.24 -20.44 4.44
N MET A 243 13.70 -21.62 4.85
CA MET A 243 14.20 -21.88 6.20
C MET A 243 15.45 -21.05 6.55
N GLU A 244 16.44 -20.97 5.64
CA GLU A 244 17.62 -20.14 5.88
C GLU A 244 17.31 -18.64 5.72
N ALA A 245 16.52 -18.23 4.72
CA ALA A 245 16.13 -16.82 4.57
C ALA A 245 15.37 -16.29 5.79
N LEU A 246 14.45 -17.07 6.37
CA LEU A 246 13.77 -16.74 7.62
C LEU A 246 14.74 -16.62 8.81
N THR A 247 15.76 -17.47 8.87
CA THR A 247 16.80 -17.45 9.91
C THR A 247 17.70 -16.21 9.79
N ILE A 248 18.06 -15.81 8.57
CA ILE A 248 18.86 -14.61 8.27
C ILE A 248 18.05 -13.34 8.56
N LEU A 249 16.78 -13.28 8.13
CA LEU A 249 15.88 -12.18 8.45
C LEU A 249 15.67 -12.05 9.96
N GLN A 250 15.48 -13.15 10.70
CA GLN A 250 15.41 -13.11 12.15
C GLN A 250 16.71 -12.53 12.76
N ALA A 251 17.88 -12.93 12.27
CA ALA A 251 19.15 -12.42 12.75
C ALA A 251 19.33 -10.90 12.50
N LEU A 252 18.92 -10.41 11.33
CA LEU A 252 18.90 -8.97 10.98
C LEU A 252 17.89 -8.21 11.84
N HIS A 253 16.66 -8.73 11.96
CA HIS A 253 15.58 -8.10 12.70
C HIS A 253 15.86 -8.04 14.21
N ASN A 254 16.56 -9.04 14.76
CA ASN A 254 17.03 -9.01 16.15
C ASN A 254 18.05 -7.88 16.42
N ARG A 255 18.67 -7.29 15.39
CA ARG A 255 19.53 -6.09 15.51
C ARG A 255 18.77 -4.77 15.27
N GLY A 256 17.43 -4.81 15.12
CA GLY A 256 16.59 -3.62 14.98
C GLY A 256 16.43 -3.09 13.56
N TYR A 257 16.87 -3.85 12.55
CA TYR A 257 16.84 -3.47 11.13
C TYR A 257 15.87 -4.33 10.30
N VAL A 258 15.35 -3.74 9.23
CA VAL A 258 14.73 -4.41 8.07
C VAL A 258 15.55 -4.11 6.82
N HIS A 259 15.47 -4.96 5.81
CA HIS A 259 16.26 -4.88 4.58
C HIS A 259 15.61 -4.03 3.49
N GLY A 260 14.29 -4.10 3.32
CA GLY A 260 13.52 -3.29 2.37
C GLY A 260 13.66 -3.66 0.89
N ASP A 261 14.40 -4.72 0.54
CA ASP A 261 14.58 -5.16 -0.87
C ASP A 261 14.88 -6.67 -0.98
N ILE A 262 14.01 -7.49 -0.41
CA ILE A 262 14.12 -8.96 -0.45
C ILE A 262 13.73 -9.49 -1.83
N LYS A 263 14.69 -10.15 -2.49
CA LYS A 263 14.59 -10.64 -3.88
C LYS A 263 15.63 -11.73 -4.19
N PRO A 264 15.43 -12.59 -5.21
CA PRO A 264 16.40 -13.62 -5.61
C PRO A 264 17.82 -13.10 -5.89
N GLU A 265 17.93 -11.89 -6.42
CA GLU A 265 19.20 -11.24 -6.79
C GLU A 265 20.04 -10.84 -5.55
N ASN A 266 19.41 -10.63 -4.39
CA ASN A 266 20.08 -10.23 -3.14
C ASN A 266 20.37 -11.42 -2.19
N PHE A 267 19.93 -12.64 -2.54
CA PHE A 267 20.30 -13.86 -1.83
C PHE A 267 21.38 -14.61 -2.62
N LEU A 268 22.57 -14.79 -2.03
CA LEU A 268 23.71 -15.45 -2.65
C LEU A 268 24.08 -16.73 -1.90
N LEU A 269 24.58 -17.72 -2.64
CA LEU A 269 25.25 -18.88 -2.07
C LEU A 269 26.64 -18.50 -1.53
N GLY A 270 27.20 -19.31 -0.64
CA GLY A 270 28.60 -19.19 -0.26
C GLY A 270 29.55 -19.54 -1.41
N PRO A 271 30.86 -19.31 -1.24
CA PRO A 271 31.85 -19.61 -2.27
C PRO A 271 31.77 -21.07 -2.75
N PRO A 272 31.81 -21.33 -4.08
CA PRO A 272 31.95 -22.67 -4.64
C PRO A 272 33.11 -23.45 -4.01
N ASP A 273 33.00 -24.77 -4.03
CA ASP A 273 34.03 -25.73 -3.57
C ASP A 273 34.45 -25.62 -2.09
N THR A 274 33.89 -24.67 -1.33
CA THR A 274 34.08 -24.57 0.12
C THR A 274 32.97 -25.28 0.90
N ASN A 275 33.24 -25.57 2.19
CA ASN A 275 32.23 -25.99 3.17
C ASN A 275 31.13 -24.93 3.47
N ARG A 276 31.19 -23.76 2.84
CA ARG A 276 30.17 -22.71 2.90
C ARG A 276 29.32 -22.61 1.62
N SER A 277 29.65 -23.34 0.55
CA SER A 277 28.93 -23.34 -0.74
C SER A 277 27.42 -23.51 -0.60
N LYS A 278 26.98 -24.51 0.17
CA LYS A 278 25.57 -24.78 0.49
C LYS A 278 24.95 -23.87 1.57
N ARG A 279 25.54 -22.73 1.92
CA ARG A 279 24.93 -21.73 2.84
C ARG A 279 24.38 -20.54 2.07
N LEU A 280 23.31 -19.95 2.58
CA LEU A 280 22.71 -18.74 2.04
C LEU A 280 23.25 -17.48 2.75
N TYR A 281 23.37 -16.38 2.01
CA TYR A 281 23.72 -15.05 2.49
C TYR A 281 22.78 -14.00 1.88
N LEU A 282 22.54 -12.90 2.59
CA LEU A 282 21.72 -11.77 2.18
C LEU A 282 22.61 -10.52 2.04
N VAL A 283 22.50 -9.81 0.91
CA VAL A 283 23.42 -8.73 0.51
C VAL A 283 22.68 -7.47 0.03
N ASP A 284 23.43 -6.36 -0.08
CA ASP A 284 22.97 -5.01 -0.49
C ASP A 284 22.03 -4.34 0.52
N LEU A 285 22.58 -3.95 1.66
CA LEU A 285 21.88 -3.26 2.74
C LEU A 285 21.64 -1.76 2.45
N GLY A 286 21.79 -1.31 1.19
CA GLY A 286 21.62 0.08 0.77
C GLY A 286 20.22 0.66 0.97
N LEU A 287 19.20 -0.21 1.08
CA LEU A 287 17.82 0.15 1.40
C LEU A 287 17.39 -0.24 2.82
N ALA A 288 18.30 -0.77 3.64
CA ALA A 288 18.00 -1.22 5.00
C ALA A 288 17.63 -0.05 5.93
N MET A 289 16.63 -0.24 6.78
CA MET A 289 16.11 0.80 7.68
C MET A 289 15.95 0.27 9.11
N LYS A 290 16.02 1.15 10.11
CA LYS A 290 15.70 0.79 11.49
C LYS A 290 14.18 0.70 11.64
N TYR A 291 13.68 -0.43 12.13
CA TYR A 291 12.29 -0.55 12.59
C TYR A 291 12.18 -0.39 14.12
N ARG A 292 13.32 -0.36 14.83
CA ARG A 292 13.40 -0.24 16.29
C ARG A 292 14.24 0.97 16.71
N ASP A 293 13.74 1.79 17.64
CA ASP A 293 14.52 2.90 18.20
C ASP A 293 15.57 2.38 19.20
N GLY A 294 16.82 2.75 18.98
CA GLY A 294 17.95 2.38 19.84
C GLY A 294 17.96 3.06 21.22
N ARG A 295 17.17 4.12 21.45
CA ARG A 295 17.10 4.82 22.75
C ARG A 295 16.18 4.14 23.75
N HIS A 296 15.06 3.59 23.26
CA HIS A 296 13.97 3.09 24.09
C HIS A 296 13.60 1.62 23.80
N GLY A 297 14.16 1.02 22.74
CA GLY A 297 13.82 -0.35 22.35
C GLY A 297 12.38 -0.53 21.84
N GLY A 298 11.65 0.56 21.59
CA GLY A 298 10.31 0.56 21.00
C GLY A 298 10.34 0.47 19.47
N HIS A 299 9.19 0.16 18.88
CA HIS A 299 9.01 0.20 17.42
C HIS A 299 9.09 1.66 16.90
N VAL A 300 9.51 1.85 15.66
CA VAL A 300 9.42 3.17 15.00
C VAL A 300 7.97 3.60 14.82
N LYS A 301 7.72 4.91 14.87
CA LYS A 301 6.39 5.49 14.64
C LYS A 301 5.93 5.19 13.22
N TYR A 302 4.63 4.94 13.07
CA TYR A 302 3.99 4.80 11.76
C TYR A 302 3.88 6.16 11.05
N ASP A 303 4.25 6.18 9.78
CA ASP A 303 3.99 7.28 8.84
C ASP A 303 3.73 6.72 7.42
N GLN A 304 3.01 7.47 6.60
CA GLN A 304 2.72 7.16 5.20
C GLN A 304 3.05 8.35 4.29
N ARG A 305 3.81 8.10 3.23
CA ARG A 305 4.26 9.05 2.22
C ARG A 305 4.06 8.44 0.84
N PRO A 306 2.87 8.60 0.21
CA PRO A 306 2.52 7.90 -1.04
C PRO A 306 3.45 8.10 -2.25
N ASP A 307 4.48 8.95 -2.14
CA ASP A 307 5.53 9.17 -3.13
C ASP A 307 6.86 8.42 -2.83
N ASP A 308 7.13 8.06 -1.58
CA ASP A 308 8.40 7.49 -1.11
C ASP A 308 8.47 5.96 -1.26
N PHE A 309 8.20 5.47 -2.48
CA PHE A 309 8.34 4.05 -2.83
C PHE A 309 9.82 3.64 -2.90
N ARG A 310 10.17 2.50 -2.30
CA ARG A 310 11.53 1.93 -2.29
C ARG A 310 11.51 0.42 -2.54
N GLY A 311 12.65 -0.11 -2.98
CA GLY A 311 12.85 -1.54 -3.26
C GLY A 311 12.32 -1.97 -4.63
N THR A 312 12.42 -3.26 -4.91
CA THR A 312 12.12 -3.83 -6.22
C THR A 312 10.62 -4.06 -6.39
N VAL A 313 9.95 -3.25 -7.20
CA VAL A 313 8.48 -3.27 -7.52
C VAL A 313 7.86 -4.67 -7.57
N ARG A 314 8.55 -5.64 -8.22
CA ARG A 314 8.09 -7.03 -8.37
C ARG A 314 7.88 -7.71 -7.00
N TYR A 315 8.81 -7.56 -6.06
CA TYR A 315 8.85 -8.27 -4.79
C TYR A 315 8.44 -7.43 -3.58
N ALA A 316 8.54 -6.09 -3.62
CA ALA A 316 8.18 -5.21 -2.49
C ALA A 316 6.73 -5.43 -1.97
N SER A 317 6.51 -5.29 -0.66
CA SER A 317 5.22 -5.41 0.01
C SER A 317 4.17 -4.42 -0.51
N VAL A 318 2.88 -4.67 -0.27
CA VAL A 318 1.84 -3.65 -0.54
C VAL A 318 2.04 -2.40 0.31
N HIS A 319 2.51 -2.53 1.55
CA HIS A 319 2.71 -1.37 2.43
C HIS A 319 3.84 -0.46 1.89
N ALA A 320 4.93 -1.03 1.36
CA ALA A 320 5.96 -0.28 0.65
C ALA A 320 5.42 0.39 -0.63
N HIS A 321 4.58 -0.31 -1.41
CA HIS A 321 3.87 0.27 -2.57
C HIS A 321 2.92 1.43 -2.22
N LEU A 322 2.42 1.48 -0.99
CA LEU A 322 1.63 2.59 -0.45
C LEU A 322 2.49 3.66 0.23
N GLY A 323 3.83 3.53 0.20
CA GLY A 323 4.75 4.47 0.84
C GLY A 323 4.65 4.51 2.36
N ARG A 324 4.20 3.40 2.98
CA ARG A 324 4.18 3.26 4.44
C ARG A 324 5.58 3.00 4.97
N THR A 325 5.83 3.46 6.19
CA THR A 325 7.02 3.14 6.97
C THR A 325 7.20 1.62 7.01
N SER A 326 8.38 1.13 6.62
CA SER A 326 8.65 -0.31 6.54
C SER A 326 8.93 -0.93 7.91
N SER A 327 8.59 -2.21 8.02
CA SER A 327 8.53 -2.99 9.25
C SER A 327 8.78 -4.46 8.94
N ARG A 328 8.85 -5.32 9.97
CA ARG A 328 9.27 -6.71 9.81
C ARG A 328 8.35 -7.55 8.90
N ARG A 329 7.08 -7.17 8.75
CA ARG A 329 6.14 -7.81 7.81
C ARG A 329 6.53 -7.58 6.35
N ASP A 330 7.20 -6.47 6.03
CA ASP A 330 7.47 -6.05 4.66
C ASP A 330 8.51 -6.96 3.98
N ASP A 331 9.59 -7.28 4.69
CA ASP A 331 10.61 -8.25 4.25
C ASP A 331 10.03 -9.67 4.15
N LEU A 332 9.06 -10.02 5.00
CA LEU A 332 8.42 -11.35 5.02
C LEU A 332 7.36 -11.51 3.91
N GLU A 333 6.55 -10.48 3.61
CA GLU A 333 5.70 -10.43 2.42
C GLU A 333 6.55 -10.49 1.14
N SER A 334 7.67 -9.77 1.11
CA SER A 334 8.61 -9.79 -0.01
C SER A 334 9.35 -11.13 -0.16
N LEU A 335 9.64 -11.82 0.95
CA LEU A 335 10.13 -13.20 0.93
C LEU A 335 9.07 -14.15 0.36
N ALA A 336 7.80 -14.06 0.77
CA ALA A 336 6.74 -14.89 0.21
C ALA A 336 6.62 -14.73 -1.33
N TYR A 337 6.73 -13.49 -1.84
CA TYR A 337 6.75 -13.25 -3.28
C TYR A 337 8.02 -13.77 -3.96
N THR A 338 9.16 -13.71 -3.28
CA THR A 338 10.43 -14.30 -3.74
C THR A 338 10.33 -15.82 -3.87
N LEU A 339 9.82 -16.52 -2.85
CA LEU A 339 9.66 -17.98 -2.87
C LEU A 339 8.68 -18.43 -3.96
N ILE A 340 7.52 -17.79 -4.08
CA ILE A 340 6.54 -18.12 -5.13
C ILE A 340 7.08 -17.80 -6.53
N PHE A 341 7.92 -16.77 -6.70
CA PHE A 341 8.61 -16.51 -7.97
C PHE A 341 9.60 -17.65 -8.33
N LEU A 342 10.42 -18.10 -7.38
CA LEU A 342 11.39 -19.18 -7.60
C LEU A 342 10.72 -20.52 -7.99
N LEU A 343 9.54 -20.80 -7.44
CA LEU A 343 8.71 -21.95 -7.83
C LEU A 343 8.07 -21.78 -9.22
N LYS A 344 7.37 -20.67 -9.45
CA LYS A 344 6.40 -20.54 -10.56
C LYS A 344 6.94 -19.74 -11.76
N GLY A 345 8.16 -19.23 -11.66
CA GLY A 345 8.85 -18.38 -12.64
C GLY A 345 8.21 -17.02 -12.94
N ARG A 346 7.00 -16.75 -12.43
CA ARG A 346 6.26 -15.51 -12.63
C ARG A 346 5.27 -15.23 -11.50
N LEU A 347 5.02 -13.95 -11.27
CA LEU A 347 4.02 -13.43 -10.34
C LEU A 347 2.85 -12.76 -11.09
N PRO A 348 1.60 -12.77 -10.57
CA PRO A 348 0.40 -12.28 -11.27
C PRO A 348 0.34 -10.77 -11.63
N TRP A 349 1.40 -10.01 -11.30
CA TRP A 349 1.52 -8.57 -11.50
C TRP A 349 2.75 -8.17 -12.35
N GLN A 350 3.37 -9.11 -13.06
CA GLN A 350 4.33 -8.80 -14.12
C GLN A 350 3.61 -8.28 -15.38
N GLY A 351 4.28 -7.44 -16.16
CA GLY A 351 3.79 -6.89 -17.43
C GLY A 351 3.40 -5.41 -17.40
N TYR A 352 3.09 -4.83 -16.23
CA TYR A 352 2.78 -3.38 -16.14
C TYR A 352 4.01 -2.50 -16.45
N GLN A 353 3.78 -1.39 -17.15
CA GLN A 353 4.78 -0.40 -17.58
C GLN A 353 4.30 1.04 -17.37
N GLY A 354 5.14 2.03 -17.71
CA GLY A 354 4.85 3.46 -17.54
C GLY A 354 4.99 3.97 -16.10
N ALA A 355 4.80 5.27 -15.88
CA ALA A 355 4.97 5.90 -14.56
C ALA A 355 4.06 5.27 -13.47
N ASN A 356 2.81 4.97 -13.82
CA ASN A 356 1.82 4.39 -12.89
C ASN A 356 1.99 2.87 -12.65
N LYS A 357 3.13 2.28 -13.05
CA LYS A 357 3.46 0.85 -12.86
C LYS A 357 3.35 0.39 -11.41
N GLY A 358 3.83 1.20 -10.45
CA GLY A 358 3.74 0.89 -9.02
C GLY A 358 2.28 0.73 -8.57
N TYR A 359 1.44 1.72 -8.86
CA TYR A 359 0.00 1.70 -8.59
C TYR A 359 -0.71 0.45 -9.14
N TRP A 360 -0.48 0.10 -10.41
CA TRP A 360 -1.10 -1.08 -11.01
C TRP A 360 -0.63 -2.40 -10.37
N VAL A 361 0.67 -2.51 -10.06
CA VAL A 361 1.24 -3.67 -9.34
C VAL A 361 0.66 -3.78 -7.93
N ALA A 362 0.57 -2.67 -7.19
CA ALA A 362 0.01 -2.61 -5.84
C ALA A 362 -1.47 -3.04 -5.83
N ARG A 363 -2.28 -2.49 -6.75
CA ARG A 363 -3.69 -2.86 -6.92
C ARG A 363 -3.84 -4.35 -7.26
N LYS A 364 -3.00 -4.88 -8.14
CA LYS A 364 -3.03 -6.31 -8.51
C LYS A 364 -2.57 -7.22 -7.38
N LYS A 365 -1.59 -6.79 -6.57
CA LYS A 365 -1.17 -7.47 -5.33
C LYS A 365 -2.29 -7.50 -4.30
N MET A 366 -3.01 -6.39 -4.09
CA MET A 366 -4.18 -6.34 -3.20
C MET A 366 -5.31 -7.26 -3.67
N ALA A 367 -5.57 -7.31 -4.98
CA ALA A 367 -6.58 -8.19 -5.58
C ALA A 367 -6.14 -9.67 -5.73
N THR A 368 -5.02 -10.10 -5.13
CA THR A 368 -4.53 -11.49 -5.21
C THR A 368 -4.38 -12.08 -3.81
N SER A 369 -5.23 -13.03 -3.45
CA SER A 369 -5.15 -13.76 -2.17
C SER A 369 -3.96 -14.72 -2.13
N ALA A 370 -3.54 -15.11 -0.92
CA ALA A 370 -2.53 -16.14 -0.70
C ALA A 370 -2.88 -17.46 -1.41
N GLU A 371 -4.15 -17.87 -1.38
CA GLU A 371 -4.67 -19.05 -2.08
C GLU A 371 -4.54 -18.95 -3.60
N MET A 372 -4.88 -17.80 -4.20
CA MET A 372 -4.74 -17.60 -5.65
C MET A 372 -3.27 -17.58 -6.08
N LEU A 373 -2.41 -16.98 -5.27
CA LEU A 373 -0.96 -16.91 -5.51
C LEU A 373 -0.30 -18.30 -5.39
N CYS A 374 -0.61 -19.03 -4.33
CA CYS A 374 -0.04 -20.34 -3.97
C CYS A 374 -0.83 -21.53 -4.54
N ARG A 375 -1.71 -21.30 -5.52
CA ARG A 375 -2.44 -22.38 -6.20
C ARG A 375 -1.43 -23.36 -6.85
N LEU A 376 -1.59 -24.66 -6.60
CA LEU A 376 -0.67 -25.74 -7.02
C LEU A 376 0.74 -25.66 -6.40
N THR A 377 0.86 -25.29 -5.12
CA THR A 377 2.09 -25.44 -4.32
C THR A 377 1.74 -26.09 -2.97
N GLN A 378 2.73 -26.65 -2.26
CA GLN A 378 2.51 -27.21 -0.91
C GLN A 378 1.79 -26.26 0.06
N PRO A 379 0.99 -26.78 1.03
CA PRO A 379 0.28 -25.98 2.03
C PRO A 379 1.16 -24.98 2.79
N ALA A 380 2.41 -25.37 3.08
CA ALA A 380 3.41 -24.52 3.76
C ALA A 380 3.60 -23.14 3.09
N PHE A 381 3.69 -23.09 1.76
CA PHE A 381 3.84 -21.83 1.03
C PHE A 381 2.59 -20.95 1.15
N ARG A 382 1.39 -21.56 1.09
CA ARG A 382 0.11 -20.86 1.27
C ARG A 382 -0.05 -20.32 2.69
N GLU A 383 0.26 -21.12 3.70
CA GLU A 383 0.10 -20.77 5.11
C GLU A 383 1.11 -19.71 5.58
N PHE A 384 2.36 -19.80 5.12
CA PHE A 384 3.33 -18.73 5.31
C PHE A 384 2.85 -17.43 4.64
N THR A 385 2.44 -17.50 3.37
CA THR A 385 1.98 -16.34 2.59
C THR A 385 0.75 -15.67 3.24
N ASP A 386 -0.26 -16.44 3.65
CA ASP A 386 -1.46 -15.89 4.31
C ASP A 386 -1.13 -15.31 5.69
N SER A 387 -0.21 -15.92 6.44
CA SER A 387 0.26 -15.39 7.73
C SER A 387 0.92 -14.01 7.58
N VAL A 388 1.81 -13.83 6.60
CA VAL A 388 2.55 -12.56 6.43
C VAL A 388 1.71 -11.48 5.75
N MET A 389 0.79 -11.85 4.85
CA MET A 389 -0.15 -10.93 4.19
C MET A 389 -1.16 -10.27 5.15
N ASN A 390 -1.36 -10.82 6.34
CA ASN A 390 -2.30 -10.31 7.35
C ASN A 390 -1.61 -9.77 8.62
N ALA A 391 -0.28 -9.61 8.61
CA ALA A 391 0.49 -9.09 9.75
C ALA A 391 0.35 -7.56 9.91
N LYS A 392 0.32 -7.09 11.15
CA LYS A 392 0.26 -5.67 11.51
C LYS A 392 1.66 -5.04 11.55
N PHE A 393 1.70 -3.71 11.56
CA PHE A 393 2.94 -2.92 11.52
C PHE A 393 3.93 -3.25 12.65
N GLU A 394 3.43 -3.53 13.85
CA GLU A 394 4.24 -3.72 15.06
C GLU A 394 4.37 -5.19 15.48
N ASP A 395 3.72 -6.13 14.77
CA ASP A 395 3.70 -7.55 15.15
C ASP A 395 5.11 -8.15 15.25
N GLU A 396 5.31 -9.06 16.21
CA GLU A 396 6.53 -9.84 16.38
C GLU A 396 6.42 -11.14 15.58
N PRO A 397 7.17 -11.34 14.48
CA PRO A 397 6.95 -12.48 13.61
C PRO A 397 7.46 -13.78 14.25
N ASN A 398 6.64 -14.84 14.23
CA ASN A 398 7.03 -16.13 14.79
C ASN A 398 7.86 -16.94 13.78
N TYR A 399 9.13 -16.56 13.60
CA TYR A 399 10.08 -17.21 12.68
C TYR A 399 10.17 -18.73 12.90
N ALA A 400 10.18 -19.19 14.16
CA ALA A 400 10.22 -20.62 14.47
C ALA A 400 8.98 -21.37 13.97
N ARG A 401 7.78 -20.77 14.04
CA ARG A 401 6.56 -21.32 13.42
C ARG A 401 6.67 -21.33 11.89
N TYR A 402 7.16 -20.26 11.27
CA TYR A 402 7.30 -20.19 9.81
C TYR A 402 8.33 -21.20 9.27
N ILE A 403 9.48 -21.36 9.95
CA ILE A 403 10.49 -22.37 9.62
C ILE A 403 9.90 -23.78 9.77
N ALA A 404 9.12 -24.04 10.83
CA ALA A 404 8.47 -25.33 11.04
C ALA A 404 7.43 -25.71 9.96
N MET A 405 6.83 -24.74 9.24
CA MET A 405 5.97 -25.03 8.08
C MET A 405 6.74 -25.74 6.96
N PHE A 406 8.04 -25.44 6.80
CA PHE A 406 8.89 -25.99 5.74
C PHE A 406 9.71 -27.22 6.16
N GLU A 407 9.79 -27.52 7.46
CA GLU A 407 10.48 -28.70 8.03
C GLU A 407 10.12 -30.04 7.35
N PRO A 408 8.86 -30.33 6.96
CA PRO A 408 8.53 -31.58 6.26
C PRO A 408 9.11 -31.66 4.83
N LEU A 409 9.29 -30.53 4.15
CA LEU A 409 9.65 -30.45 2.73
C LEU A 409 11.17 -30.58 2.49
N VAL A 410 11.98 -30.51 3.54
CA VAL A 410 13.45 -30.61 3.47
C VAL A 410 13.98 -31.98 3.90
N ASN A 411 13.10 -32.97 4.07
CA ASN A 411 13.45 -34.35 4.39
C ASN A 411 13.74 -35.16 3.11
N VAL A 412 14.72 -34.69 2.34
CA VAL A 412 15.24 -35.31 1.12
C VAL A 412 16.63 -35.92 1.35
N PRO A 413 17.04 -36.99 0.63
CA PRO A 413 18.31 -37.68 0.88
C PRO A 413 19.55 -36.80 0.75
N GLU A 414 19.57 -35.86 -0.19
CA GLU A 414 20.56 -34.80 -0.26
C GLU A 414 19.85 -33.43 -0.28
N ARG A 415 20.20 -32.56 0.68
CA ARG A 415 19.70 -31.18 0.70
C ARG A 415 20.57 -30.28 -0.20
N PRO A 416 19.97 -29.36 -0.97
CA PRO A 416 20.72 -28.36 -1.75
C PRO A 416 21.36 -27.29 -0.87
N LEU A 417 20.83 -27.05 0.33
CA LEU A 417 21.30 -26.07 1.30
C LEU A 417 21.43 -26.68 2.70
N VAL A 418 22.35 -26.11 3.49
CA VAL A 418 22.51 -26.30 4.94
C VAL A 418 21.34 -25.60 5.63
N VAL A 419 20.60 -26.32 6.49
CA VAL A 419 19.39 -25.81 7.20
C VAL A 419 19.42 -26.08 8.71
N GLU A 420 20.55 -26.57 9.22
CA GLU A 420 20.70 -27.10 10.58
C GLU A 420 20.58 -26.00 11.66
N ASN A 421 20.73 -24.72 11.29
CA ASN A 421 20.49 -23.60 12.21
C ASN A 421 19.01 -23.25 12.29
N ALA A 422 18.30 -23.25 11.16
CA ALA A 422 16.84 -23.15 11.12
C ALA A 422 16.16 -24.28 11.92
N LEU A 423 16.63 -25.53 11.77
CA LEU A 423 16.12 -26.69 12.53
C LEU A 423 16.34 -26.54 14.06
N LYS A 424 17.47 -25.98 14.51
CA LYS A 424 17.70 -25.73 15.95
C LYS A 424 16.69 -24.75 16.55
N LEU A 425 16.29 -23.72 15.80
CA LEU A 425 15.25 -22.77 16.24
C LEU A 425 13.91 -23.47 16.47
N VAL A 426 13.55 -24.41 15.58
CA VAL A 426 12.33 -25.22 15.73
C VAL A 426 12.42 -26.15 16.95
N VAL A 427 13.53 -26.88 17.12
CA VAL A 427 13.69 -27.81 18.26
C VAL A 427 13.77 -27.09 19.61
N GLY A 428 14.44 -25.95 19.69
CA GLY A 428 14.46 -25.12 20.90
C GLY A 428 13.05 -24.66 21.30
N ASN A 429 12.25 -24.22 20.34
CA ASN A 429 10.89 -23.77 20.59
C ASN A 429 9.91 -24.94 20.87
N LYS A 430 10.16 -26.14 20.32
CA LYS A 430 9.44 -27.38 20.67
C LYS A 430 9.70 -27.79 22.13
N ARG A 431 10.90 -27.53 22.69
CA ARG A 431 11.22 -27.81 24.11
C ARG A 431 10.62 -26.79 25.09
N SER A 432 10.43 -25.55 24.68
CA SER A 432 9.75 -24.51 25.48
C SER A 432 8.22 -24.65 25.51
N ARG A 433 7.66 -25.77 25.04
CA ARG A 433 6.24 -25.93 24.71
C ARG A 433 5.45 -26.83 25.66
N SER A 434 6.10 -27.36 26.70
CA SER A 434 5.45 -28.14 27.78
C SER A 434 4.34 -27.37 28.50
N ASP A 435 4.38 -26.03 28.45
CA ASP A 435 3.40 -25.15 29.10
C ASP A 435 2.35 -24.57 28.12
N PHE A 436 2.32 -25.07 26.87
CA PHE A 436 1.51 -24.49 25.78
C PHE A 436 0.76 -25.54 24.92
N GLU A 437 0.42 -26.69 25.50
CA GLU A 437 -0.64 -27.58 25.01
C GLU A 437 -1.97 -27.25 25.71
N GLY A 438 -2.46 -26.04 25.47
CA GLY A 438 -3.88 -25.69 25.62
C GLY A 438 -4.43 -25.35 24.24
N ASP A 439 -5.69 -25.74 23.97
CA ASP A 439 -6.34 -25.48 22.69
C ASP A 439 -6.39 -23.98 22.36
N VAL A 440 -5.46 -23.52 21.52
CA VAL A 440 -5.55 -22.21 20.88
C VAL A 440 -6.60 -22.32 19.78
N GLU A 441 -7.86 -22.25 20.21
CA GLU A 441 -9.02 -22.07 19.35
C GLU A 441 -8.70 -21.01 18.30
N ILE A 442 -8.66 -21.42 17.03
CA ILE A 442 -8.27 -20.54 15.93
C ILE A 442 -9.43 -19.60 15.64
N GLN A 443 -9.60 -18.60 16.49
CA GLN A 443 -10.50 -17.48 16.22
C GLN A 443 -10.18 -16.95 14.82
N PRO A 444 -11.19 -16.78 13.95
CA PRO A 444 -10.95 -16.41 12.56
C PRO A 444 -10.33 -15.02 12.50
N VAL A 445 -9.00 -14.98 12.32
CA VAL A 445 -8.23 -13.74 12.18
C VAL A 445 -8.86 -12.96 11.03
N LYS A 446 -9.45 -11.79 11.34
CA LYS A 446 -10.09 -10.93 10.35
C LYS A 446 -9.07 -10.66 9.24
N LYS A 447 -9.36 -11.14 8.03
CA LYS A 447 -8.43 -11.09 6.89
C LYS A 447 -8.22 -9.65 6.48
N VAL A 448 -7.15 -9.03 7.00
CA VAL A 448 -6.74 -7.63 6.81
C VAL A 448 -6.74 -7.22 5.34
N ARG A 449 -6.52 -8.20 4.44
CA ARG A 449 -6.37 -8.00 3.01
C ARG A 449 -7.50 -8.56 2.14
N THR A 450 -8.29 -9.52 2.65
CA THR A 450 -9.11 -10.41 1.81
C THR A 450 -10.58 -10.44 2.24
N GLY A 451 -11.30 -9.35 1.96
CA GLY A 451 -12.76 -9.30 1.92
C GLY A 451 -13.26 -8.92 0.51
N ASN A 452 -14.55 -9.08 0.24
CA ASN A 452 -15.13 -8.64 -1.03
C ASN A 452 -15.20 -7.11 -1.04
N GLY A 453 -14.55 -6.48 -2.03
CA GLY A 453 -14.49 -5.02 -2.15
C GLY A 453 -15.85 -4.44 -2.53
N ALA A 454 -16.47 -3.71 -1.60
CA ALA A 454 -17.77 -3.08 -1.77
C ALA A 454 -17.62 -1.58 -2.00
N ARG A 455 -18.54 -0.96 -2.75
CA ARG A 455 -18.74 0.50 -2.62
C ARG A 455 -19.60 0.73 -1.38
N GLN A 456 -19.12 1.57 -0.47
CA GLN A 456 -19.80 1.91 0.77
C GLN A 456 -19.72 3.42 1.04
N TRP A 457 -20.71 3.91 1.78
CA TRP A 457 -20.64 5.19 2.46
C TRP A 457 -19.63 5.09 3.59
N ILE A 458 -18.73 6.05 3.65
CA ILE A 458 -17.81 6.26 4.76
C ILE A 458 -18.27 7.56 5.41
N THR A 459 -18.74 7.45 6.64
CA THR A 459 -19.26 8.57 7.43
C THR A 459 -18.38 8.79 8.65
N VAL A 460 -18.00 10.04 8.89
CA VAL A 460 -17.16 10.46 10.01
C VAL A 460 -17.99 11.36 10.92
N TYR A 461 -18.03 11.04 12.21
CA TYR A 461 -18.75 11.79 13.22
C TYR A 461 -17.77 12.42 14.19
N ASN A 462 -17.96 13.71 14.50
CA ASN A 462 -17.20 14.41 15.52
C ASN A 462 -18.15 14.83 16.66
N LYS A 463 -17.68 14.74 17.90
CA LYS A 463 -18.43 15.25 19.03
C LYS A 463 -18.38 16.78 19.06
N HIS A 464 -19.52 17.40 19.34
CA HIS A 464 -19.68 18.84 19.30
C HIS A 464 -20.60 19.31 20.44
N ALA A 465 -20.65 20.63 20.69
CA ALA A 465 -21.76 21.21 21.44
C ALA A 465 -23.09 20.98 20.69
N PRO A 466 -24.23 20.82 21.38
CA PRO A 466 -25.52 20.58 20.75
C PRO A 466 -25.80 21.59 19.63
N MET A 467 -26.02 21.11 18.40
CA MET A 467 -26.29 21.96 17.24
C MET A 467 -27.36 21.37 16.32
N LYS A 468 -28.00 22.24 15.55
CA LYS A 468 -28.92 21.86 14.48
C LYS A 468 -28.12 21.39 13.27
N GLN A 469 -28.23 20.12 12.91
CA GLN A 469 -27.70 19.51 11.69
C GLN A 469 -28.87 18.95 10.85
N ARG A 470 -28.74 19.00 9.53
CA ARG A 470 -29.69 18.41 8.57
C ARG A 470 -28.92 17.71 7.46
N TYR A 471 -29.38 16.54 7.04
CA TYR A 471 -28.86 15.87 5.85
C TYR A 471 -29.96 15.63 4.83
N HIS A 472 -29.57 15.61 3.55
CA HIS A 472 -30.38 15.09 2.46
C HIS A 472 -29.50 14.20 1.57
N TYR A 473 -30.03 13.05 1.15
CA TYR A 473 -29.33 12.06 0.33
C TYR A 473 -30.24 11.58 -0.81
N ASN A 474 -29.68 10.91 -1.81
CA ASN A 474 -30.37 10.56 -3.06
C ASN A 474 -30.96 11.79 -3.80
N VAL A 475 -30.36 12.97 -3.60
CA VAL A 475 -30.87 14.24 -4.15
C VAL A 475 -30.47 14.38 -5.62
N ASN A 476 -31.45 14.39 -6.52
CA ASN A 476 -31.23 14.79 -7.91
C ASN A 476 -30.91 16.29 -7.99
N THR A 477 -30.01 16.70 -8.90
CA THR A 477 -29.61 18.10 -9.11
C THR A 477 -30.79 19.08 -9.23
N SER A 478 -31.89 18.67 -9.89
CA SER A 478 -33.12 19.48 -10.03
C SER A 478 -33.83 19.81 -8.71
N ARG A 479 -33.60 19.03 -7.65
CA ARG A 479 -34.17 19.24 -6.30
C ARG A 479 -33.21 19.93 -5.34
N LEU A 480 -31.92 20.00 -5.68
CA LEU A 480 -30.87 20.53 -4.81
C LEU A 480 -31.18 21.96 -4.32
N LEU A 481 -31.69 22.81 -5.20
CA LEU A 481 -32.07 24.20 -4.88
C LEU A 481 -33.06 24.29 -3.71
N VAL A 482 -34.12 23.47 -3.75
CA VAL A 482 -35.19 23.47 -2.72
C VAL A 482 -34.66 23.06 -1.35
N HIS A 483 -33.74 22.08 -1.32
CA HIS A 483 -33.10 21.64 -0.08
C HIS A 483 -32.15 22.69 0.48
N VAL A 484 -31.36 23.35 -0.36
CA VAL A 484 -30.37 24.34 0.05
C VAL A 484 -31.01 25.66 0.47
N GLN A 485 -32.00 26.17 -0.27
CA GLN A 485 -32.76 27.36 0.12
C GLN A 485 -33.43 27.19 1.48
N LYS A 486 -34.17 26.09 1.67
CA LYS A 486 -34.79 25.78 2.97
C LYS A 486 -33.76 25.58 4.08
N GLY A 487 -32.56 25.10 3.75
CA GLY A 487 -31.45 25.04 4.71
C GLY A 487 -30.98 26.42 5.16
N TRP A 488 -30.75 27.35 4.22
CA TRP A 488 -30.35 28.73 4.52
C TRP A 488 -31.43 29.50 5.30
N GLU A 489 -32.72 29.33 4.94
CA GLU A 489 -33.87 29.84 5.71
C GLU A 489 -33.89 29.33 7.16
N ASP A 490 -33.50 28.07 7.36
CA ASP A 490 -33.38 27.41 8.66
C ASP A 490 -32.10 27.79 9.45
N GLY A 491 -31.24 28.67 8.91
CA GLY A 491 -29.95 29.05 9.52
C GLY A 491 -28.85 27.99 9.38
N LEU A 492 -28.94 27.10 8.39
CA LEU A 492 -28.00 26.00 8.15
C LEU A 492 -27.21 26.23 6.87
N TYR A 493 -25.89 26.02 6.93
CA TYR A 493 -25.03 26.09 5.75
C TYR A 493 -24.44 24.73 5.42
N ILE A 494 -24.29 24.41 4.13
CA ILE A 494 -23.67 23.16 3.68
C ILE A 494 -22.24 23.05 4.23
N SER A 495 -21.96 21.97 4.97
CA SER A 495 -20.67 21.71 5.61
C SER A 495 -19.87 20.64 4.85
N CYS A 496 -20.51 19.57 4.41
CA CYS A 496 -19.91 18.57 3.54
C CYS A 496 -20.90 18.01 2.50
N VAL A 497 -20.36 17.53 1.38
CA VAL A 497 -21.11 16.96 0.25
C VAL A 497 -20.39 15.72 -0.29
N SER A 498 -21.16 14.78 -0.86
CA SER A 498 -20.68 13.60 -1.58
C SER A 498 -21.69 13.24 -2.68
N SER A 499 -21.36 12.30 -3.55
CA SER A 499 -22.34 11.69 -4.47
C SER A 499 -22.28 10.16 -4.45
N CYS A 500 -23.35 9.54 -4.93
CA CYS A 500 -23.44 8.11 -5.22
C CYS A 500 -24.40 7.94 -6.40
N GLN A 501 -24.02 7.17 -7.43
CA GLN A 501 -24.89 6.88 -8.59
C GLN A 501 -25.48 8.15 -9.25
N ASN A 502 -24.72 9.25 -9.31
CA ASN A 502 -25.12 10.57 -9.82
C ASN A 502 -26.22 11.30 -9.01
N LEU A 503 -26.47 10.86 -7.78
CA LEU A 503 -27.30 11.55 -6.80
C LEU A 503 -26.42 12.15 -5.70
N TRP A 504 -26.77 13.34 -5.23
CA TRP A 504 -26.04 14.05 -4.20
C TRP A 504 -26.45 13.61 -2.79
N ALA A 505 -25.49 13.63 -1.87
CA ALA A 505 -25.71 13.74 -0.44
C ALA A 505 -25.10 15.06 0.05
N ILE A 506 -25.87 15.82 0.82
CA ILE A 506 -25.46 17.09 1.44
C ILE A 506 -25.74 17.04 2.94
N VAL A 507 -24.86 17.65 3.72
CA VAL A 507 -25.03 17.90 5.16
C VAL A 507 -24.96 19.41 5.38
N MET A 508 -25.85 19.94 6.21
CA MET A 508 -26.02 21.37 6.48
C MET A 508 -26.12 21.63 7.98
N ASP A 509 -25.26 22.50 8.50
CA ASP A 509 -25.02 22.69 9.93
C ASP A 509 -25.17 24.17 10.34
N ALA A 510 -25.63 24.38 11.58
CA ALA A 510 -25.58 25.69 12.23
C ALA A 510 -24.17 26.06 12.71
N GLY A 511 -23.31 25.07 13.01
CA GLY A 511 -21.98 25.26 13.63
C GLY A 511 -20.83 25.58 12.66
N THR A 512 -21.09 26.19 11.50
CA THR A 512 -20.09 26.40 10.45
C THR A 512 -19.27 27.69 10.57
N ASP A 513 -19.73 28.66 11.37
CA ASP A 513 -19.30 30.07 11.38
C ASP A 513 -19.47 30.81 10.02
N TYR A 514 -20.13 30.21 9.02
CA TYR A 514 -20.31 30.85 7.72
C TYR A 514 -21.38 31.95 7.77
N THR A 515 -21.19 33.00 6.98
CA THR A 515 -22.08 34.19 6.95
C THR A 515 -22.80 34.38 5.62
N GLN A 516 -22.23 33.88 4.52
CA GLN A 516 -22.85 33.81 3.19
C GLN A 516 -22.37 32.53 2.51
N GLN A 517 -23.21 31.92 1.68
CA GLN A 517 -22.86 30.71 0.95
C GLN A 517 -23.48 30.74 -0.45
N ILE A 518 -22.72 30.22 -1.41
CA ILE A 518 -23.13 29.99 -2.79
C ILE A 518 -22.73 28.59 -3.21
N TYR A 519 -23.38 28.04 -4.22
CA TYR A 519 -22.96 26.79 -4.83
C TYR A 519 -23.18 26.82 -6.34
N LYS A 520 -22.45 25.97 -7.06
CA LYS A 520 -22.65 25.72 -8.49
C LYS A 520 -22.55 24.22 -8.74
N VAL A 521 -23.54 23.68 -9.45
CA VAL A 521 -23.38 22.38 -10.11
C VAL A 521 -22.89 22.65 -11.53
N HIS A 522 -21.76 22.05 -11.88
CA HIS A 522 -21.20 22.10 -13.21
C HIS A 522 -21.29 20.73 -13.87
N TYR A 523 -21.77 20.69 -15.10
CA TYR A 523 -21.95 19.45 -15.85
C TYR A 523 -20.73 19.16 -16.74
N ASN A 524 -20.44 17.88 -16.96
CA ASN A 524 -19.42 17.38 -17.89
C ASN A 524 -17.98 17.93 -17.68
N SER A 525 -17.69 18.52 -16.51
CA SER A 525 -16.35 18.97 -16.12
C SER A 525 -16.25 19.08 -14.59
N PHE A 526 -15.04 18.83 -14.07
CA PHE A 526 -14.71 18.83 -12.66
C PHE A 526 -14.03 20.14 -12.26
N LEU A 527 -14.68 20.92 -11.38
CA LEU A 527 -14.31 22.28 -10.94
C LEU A 527 -14.33 23.35 -12.06
N PRO A 528 -15.38 24.20 -12.14
CA PRO A 528 -15.44 25.30 -13.10
C PRO A 528 -14.45 26.41 -12.73
N LYS A 529 -13.29 26.43 -13.38
CA LYS A 529 -12.16 27.31 -13.06
C LYS A 529 -12.53 28.79 -13.07
N GLU A 530 -13.22 29.25 -14.11
CA GLU A 530 -13.58 30.66 -14.32
C GLU A 530 -14.43 31.18 -13.16
N TRP A 531 -15.46 30.40 -12.79
CA TRP A 531 -16.36 30.74 -11.67
C TRP A 531 -15.69 30.64 -10.30
N ILE A 532 -14.75 29.71 -10.11
CA ILE A 532 -13.99 29.64 -8.86
C ILE A 532 -13.10 30.88 -8.70
N MET A 533 -12.47 31.37 -9.78
CA MET A 533 -11.67 32.60 -9.74
C MET A 533 -12.54 33.85 -9.50
N GLU A 534 -13.64 34.00 -10.25
CA GLU A 534 -14.68 35.03 -10.05
C GLU A 534 -15.12 35.11 -8.57
N LYS A 535 -15.39 33.97 -7.92
CA LYS A 535 -15.88 33.95 -6.54
C LYS A 535 -14.79 34.02 -5.48
N TRP A 536 -13.54 33.69 -5.80
CA TRP A 536 -12.38 34.04 -4.98
C TRP A 536 -12.17 35.57 -4.94
N GLU A 537 -12.34 36.27 -6.06
CA GLU A 537 -12.25 37.75 -6.12
C GLU A 537 -13.37 38.42 -5.31
N GLU A 538 -14.58 37.85 -5.31
CA GLU A 538 -15.68 38.25 -4.41
C GLU A 538 -15.46 37.89 -2.92
N GLY A 539 -14.36 37.20 -2.58
CA GLY A 539 -14.02 36.82 -1.21
C GLY A 539 -14.74 35.58 -0.67
N TYR A 540 -15.38 34.77 -1.52
CA TYR A 540 -15.82 33.42 -1.13
C TYR A 540 -14.66 32.44 -1.22
N TYR A 541 -14.66 31.40 -0.38
CA TYR A 541 -13.70 30.29 -0.46
C TYR A 541 -14.42 28.95 -0.61
N ILE A 542 -13.86 28.00 -1.36
CA ILE A 542 -14.42 26.64 -1.45
C ILE A 542 -14.40 25.99 -0.06
N THR A 543 -15.57 25.54 0.39
CA THR A 543 -15.82 24.93 1.70
C THR A 543 -16.25 23.47 1.61
N ALA A 544 -17.02 23.10 0.57
CA ALA A 544 -17.37 21.71 0.29
C ALA A 544 -17.38 21.44 -1.22
N VAL A 545 -17.04 20.21 -1.61
CA VAL A 545 -16.99 19.81 -3.03
C VAL A 545 -17.17 18.31 -3.21
N SER A 546 -17.85 17.89 -4.28
CA SER A 546 -17.92 16.50 -4.75
C SER A 546 -18.04 16.46 -6.27
N GLY A 547 -17.38 15.48 -6.91
CA GLY A 547 -17.74 15.06 -8.26
C GLY A 547 -18.84 13.99 -8.25
N SER A 548 -19.15 13.45 -9.43
CA SER A 548 -20.07 12.34 -9.63
C SER A 548 -19.62 11.40 -10.76
N ASP A 549 -20.15 10.16 -10.76
CA ASP A 549 -19.82 9.11 -11.72
C ASP A 549 -20.06 9.52 -13.20
N ASN A 550 -20.86 10.56 -13.47
CA ASN A 550 -21.13 11.15 -14.80
C ASN A 550 -20.31 12.42 -15.12
N ASN A 551 -19.16 12.62 -14.48
CA ASN A 551 -18.28 13.78 -14.69
C ASN A 551 -18.94 15.15 -14.44
N SER A 552 -19.93 15.21 -13.55
CA SER A 552 -20.45 16.49 -13.04
C SER A 552 -19.83 16.80 -11.68
N SER A 553 -19.88 18.05 -11.22
CA SER A 553 -19.36 18.45 -9.91
C SER A 553 -20.23 19.49 -9.21
N LEU A 554 -20.42 19.32 -7.91
CA LEU A 554 -21.02 20.29 -7.00
C LEU A 554 -19.89 20.98 -6.24
N VAL A 555 -19.78 22.29 -6.39
CA VAL A 555 -18.83 23.15 -5.67
C VAL A 555 -19.61 24.12 -4.79
N VAL A 556 -19.29 24.16 -3.51
CA VAL A 556 -19.86 25.08 -2.51
C VAL A 556 -18.75 26.03 -2.07
N MET A 557 -19.05 27.33 -2.06
CA MET A 557 -18.14 28.37 -1.58
C MET A 557 -18.83 29.24 -0.52
N SER A 558 -18.10 29.76 0.45
CA SER A 558 -18.69 30.50 1.59
C SER A 558 -17.80 31.65 2.08
N LYS A 559 -18.42 32.61 2.78
CA LYS A 559 -17.82 33.71 3.54
C LYS A 559 -17.97 33.46 5.05
N GLY A 560 -17.21 34.18 5.86
CA GLY A 560 -17.08 33.90 7.31
C GLY A 560 -16.11 32.75 7.62
N THR A 561 -15.46 32.18 6.60
CA THR A 561 -14.47 31.11 6.78
C THR A 561 -13.21 31.64 7.48
N LYS A 562 -12.46 30.73 8.11
CA LYS A 562 -11.14 31.02 8.72
C LYS A 562 -10.00 30.93 7.70
N PHE A 563 -10.31 31.10 6.40
CA PHE A 563 -9.38 30.96 5.28
C PHE A 563 -8.95 32.33 4.75
N THR A 564 -7.67 32.48 4.38
CA THR A 564 -7.11 33.77 3.91
C THR A 564 -6.52 33.70 2.50
N GLN A 565 -6.06 32.53 2.07
CA GLN A 565 -5.60 32.24 0.71
C GLN A 565 -5.99 30.80 0.39
N GLN A 566 -6.35 30.50 -0.85
CA GLN A 566 -6.73 29.15 -1.28
C GLN A 566 -6.12 28.80 -2.64
N SER A 567 -5.93 27.50 -2.87
CA SER A 567 -5.41 26.93 -4.11
C SER A 567 -5.97 25.51 -4.26
N TYR A 568 -6.25 25.07 -5.48
CA TYR A 568 -6.69 23.69 -5.73
C TYR A 568 -5.87 23.03 -6.84
N LYS A 569 -5.88 21.70 -6.85
CA LYS A 569 -5.33 20.90 -7.95
C LYS A 569 -6.27 19.75 -8.30
N VAL A 570 -6.50 19.55 -9.59
CA VAL A 570 -7.10 18.33 -10.16
C VAL A 570 -5.97 17.44 -10.70
N ALA A 571 -6.06 16.11 -10.50
CA ALA A 571 -5.08 15.14 -10.98
C ALA A 571 -5.67 13.73 -11.10
N GLU A 572 -5.12 12.90 -11.99
CA GLU A 572 -5.53 11.48 -12.15
C GLU A 572 -5.01 10.58 -11.03
N SER A 573 -3.91 10.98 -10.37
CA SER A 573 -3.35 10.31 -9.20
C SER A 573 -3.40 11.24 -7.97
N PHE A 574 -3.40 10.66 -6.77
CA PHE A 574 -3.49 11.43 -5.53
C PHE A 574 -2.27 12.39 -5.43
N PRO A 575 -2.44 13.72 -5.39
CA PRO A 575 -1.39 14.68 -5.75
C PRO A 575 -0.42 15.00 -4.59
N PHE A 576 0.10 13.98 -3.91
CA PHE A 576 0.81 14.13 -2.63
C PHE A 576 2.04 15.04 -2.68
N GLU A 577 2.91 14.97 -3.70
CA GLU A 577 4.05 15.91 -3.82
C GLU A 577 3.61 17.39 -3.94
N TRP A 578 2.43 17.66 -4.51
CA TRP A 578 1.87 19.02 -4.53
C TRP A 578 1.34 19.43 -3.16
N ILE A 579 0.69 18.52 -2.42
CA ILE A 579 0.26 18.72 -1.02
C ILE A 579 1.48 19.01 -0.13
N LYS A 580 2.54 18.19 -0.24
CA LYS A 580 3.83 18.29 0.44
C LYS A 580 4.64 19.53 0.06
N LYS A 581 4.42 20.10 -1.13
CA LYS A 581 4.88 21.47 -1.46
C LYS A 581 4.02 22.52 -0.75
N LYS A 582 2.70 22.40 -0.81
CA LYS A 582 1.74 23.37 -0.24
C LYS A 582 1.76 23.47 1.29
N TRP A 583 1.99 22.39 2.02
CA TRP A 583 2.26 22.41 3.47
C TRP A 583 3.48 23.27 3.81
N ARG A 584 4.57 23.18 3.04
CA ARG A 584 5.75 24.06 3.19
C ARG A 584 5.48 25.54 2.84
N GLU A 585 4.43 25.81 2.07
CA GLU A 585 3.93 27.16 1.77
C GLU A 585 2.87 27.65 2.80
N GLY A 586 2.59 26.87 3.85
CA GLY A 586 1.63 27.19 4.92
C GLY A 586 0.16 26.95 4.57
N PHE A 587 -0.13 26.26 3.46
CA PHE A 587 -1.49 25.83 3.10
C PHE A 587 -1.76 24.42 3.64
N TYR A 588 -2.96 24.18 4.16
CA TYR A 588 -3.44 22.87 4.62
C TYR A 588 -4.61 22.39 3.75
N VAL A 589 -4.81 21.09 3.58
CA VAL A 589 -6.00 20.57 2.86
C VAL A 589 -7.25 20.88 3.67
N THR A 590 -8.23 21.52 3.04
CA THR A 590 -9.51 21.91 3.67
C THR A 590 -10.73 21.32 2.98
N ALA A 591 -10.60 20.82 1.75
CA ALA A 591 -11.61 19.96 1.14
C ALA A 591 -10.95 19.01 0.12
N MET A 592 -11.55 17.84 -0.08
CA MET A 592 -11.17 16.89 -1.13
C MET A 592 -12.43 16.37 -1.82
N ALA A 593 -12.29 16.03 -3.10
CA ALA A 593 -13.33 15.37 -3.88
C ALA A 593 -12.72 14.40 -4.89
N THR A 594 -13.57 13.55 -5.43
CA THR A 594 -13.27 12.69 -6.58
C THR A 594 -14.35 12.85 -7.64
N CYS A 595 -13.96 12.72 -8.90
CA CYS A 595 -14.87 12.74 -10.05
C CYS A 595 -14.40 11.66 -11.03
N VAL A 596 -15.19 10.59 -11.18
CA VAL A 596 -14.79 9.35 -11.88
C VAL A 596 -13.46 8.81 -11.32
N ASN A 597 -12.33 9.07 -11.99
CA ASN A 597 -10.99 8.66 -11.59
C ASN A 597 -10.06 9.83 -11.22
N GLN A 598 -10.53 11.08 -11.31
CA GLN A 598 -9.75 12.26 -10.95
C GLN A 598 -9.97 12.62 -9.47
N TRP A 599 -8.88 13.05 -8.83
CA TRP A 599 -8.86 13.69 -7.51
C TRP A 599 -8.91 15.21 -7.68
N ALA A 600 -9.68 15.89 -6.84
CA ALA A 600 -9.51 17.31 -6.55
C ALA A 600 -9.11 17.49 -5.10
N VAL A 601 -8.06 18.28 -4.86
CA VAL A 601 -7.60 18.65 -3.51
C VAL A 601 -7.57 20.17 -3.42
N VAL A 602 -8.31 20.70 -2.44
CA VAL A 602 -8.39 22.13 -2.13
C VAL A 602 -7.58 22.40 -0.87
N MET A 603 -6.65 23.33 -0.93
CA MET A 603 -5.78 23.71 0.18
C MET A 603 -5.89 25.19 0.50
N SER A 604 -5.99 25.53 1.78
CA SER A 604 -6.20 26.90 2.26
C SER A 604 -5.21 27.26 3.37
N LYS A 605 -4.81 28.52 3.45
CA LYS A 605 -4.14 29.08 4.63
C LYS A 605 -5.17 29.34 5.72
N THR A 606 -4.95 28.79 6.90
CA THR A 606 -5.83 28.86 8.08
C THR A 606 -5.01 28.86 9.37
N THR A 607 -5.56 29.40 10.45
CA THR A 607 -4.92 29.48 11.77
C THR A 607 -5.31 28.35 12.73
N GLY A 608 -6.26 27.49 12.33
CA GLY A 608 -6.83 26.43 13.17
C GLY A 608 -6.11 25.08 13.10
N ILE A 609 -5.28 24.84 12.07
CA ILE A 609 -4.55 23.59 11.86
C ILE A 609 -3.08 23.82 12.21
N ILE A 610 -2.46 22.88 12.94
CA ILE A 610 -1.02 22.88 13.24
C ILE A 610 -0.28 22.04 12.20
N ASP A 611 -0.75 20.82 11.97
CA ASP A 611 -0.08 19.80 11.16
C ASP A 611 -1.09 18.87 10.48
N GLN A 612 -0.66 18.19 9.41
CA GLN A 612 -1.51 17.28 8.64
C GLN A 612 -0.75 16.07 8.11
N VAL A 613 -1.48 14.96 8.05
CA VAL A 613 -1.01 13.67 7.51
C VAL A 613 -2.06 13.09 6.56
N VAL A 614 -1.63 12.19 5.69
CA VAL A 614 -2.51 11.46 4.76
C VAL A 614 -2.52 9.96 5.09
N GLU A 615 -3.67 9.33 4.92
CA GLU A 615 -3.80 7.88 4.80
C GLU A 615 -4.46 7.55 3.45
N VAL A 616 -3.79 6.80 2.59
CA VAL A 616 -4.27 6.45 1.24
C VAL A 616 -4.13 4.94 1.02
N ASP A 617 -5.22 4.28 0.64
CA ASP A 617 -5.23 2.82 0.48
C ASP A 617 -6.25 2.39 -0.61
N PHE A 618 -6.12 1.17 -1.10
CA PHE A 618 -7.12 0.49 -1.95
C PHE A 618 -8.32 -0.04 -1.13
N GLN A 619 -8.24 0.06 0.20
CA GLN A 619 -9.26 -0.34 1.18
C GLN A 619 -9.52 0.82 2.16
N TYR A 620 -10.16 0.55 3.30
CA TYR A 620 -10.26 1.50 4.41
C TYR A 620 -9.03 1.37 5.34
N PRO A 621 -8.18 2.39 5.52
CA PRO A 621 -6.89 2.29 6.21
C PRO A 621 -7.02 2.32 7.74
N SER A 622 -7.72 1.34 8.33
CA SER A 622 -8.03 1.31 9.77
C SER A 622 -6.77 1.34 10.66
N GLU A 623 -5.73 0.58 10.30
CA GLU A 623 -4.45 0.57 11.05
C GLU A 623 -3.84 1.97 11.12
N GLY A 624 -3.77 2.67 10.00
CA GLY A 624 -3.25 4.03 9.92
C GLY A 624 -4.11 5.03 10.68
N ILE A 625 -5.44 5.02 10.46
CA ILE A 625 -6.38 5.94 11.11
C ILE A 625 -6.30 5.83 12.63
N HIS A 626 -6.29 4.62 13.21
CA HIS A 626 -6.12 4.45 14.66
C HIS A 626 -4.75 4.97 15.14
N LYS A 627 -3.65 4.65 14.43
CA LYS A 627 -2.30 5.15 14.78
C LYS A 627 -2.17 6.67 14.69
N ARG A 628 -2.96 7.35 13.85
CA ARG A 628 -3.05 8.81 13.79
C ARG A 628 -3.95 9.38 14.89
N TRP A 629 -5.05 8.71 15.26
CA TRP A 629 -5.88 9.08 16.42
C TRP A 629 -5.10 9.00 17.74
N ASP A 630 -4.35 7.91 17.96
CA ASP A 630 -3.43 7.74 19.09
C ASP A 630 -2.38 8.86 19.19
N ALA A 631 -2.05 9.48 18.04
CA ALA A 631 -1.09 10.57 17.91
C ALA A 631 -1.73 11.98 17.94
N GLY A 632 -3.03 12.10 18.24
CA GLY A 632 -3.74 13.38 18.37
C GLY A 632 -4.20 14.04 17.07
N TYR A 633 -4.21 13.31 15.95
CA TYR A 633 -4.83 13.78 14.71
C TYR A 633 -6.30 13.34 14.63
N ARG A 634 -7.13 14.04 13.85
CA ARG A 634 -8.52 13.66 13.53
C ARG A 634 -8.79 13.84 12.05
N ILE A 635 -9.62 12.98 11.46
CA ILE A 635 -10.03 13.07 10.05
C ILE A 635 -10.76 14.39 9.85
N THR A 636 -10.30 15.18 8.86
CA THR A 636 -10.93 16.45 8.46
C THR A 636 -11.36 16.47 6.99
N CYS A 637 -10.81 15.59 6.15
CA CYS A 637 -11.28 15.38 4.78
C CYS A 637 -11.22 13.89 4.42
N ALA A 638 -12.20 13.41 3.67
CA ALA A 638 -12.22 12.06 3.10
C ALA A 638 -12.74 12.12 1.66
N ALA A 639 -12.12 11.39 0.74
CA ALA A 639 -12.56 11.26 -0.64
C ALA A 639 -12.13 9.91 -1.23
N SER A 640 -12.88 9.36 -2.18
CA SER A 640 -12.66 7.99 -2.67
C SER A 640 -12.98 7.85 -4.16
N THR A 641 -12.09 7.20 -4.91
CA THR A 641 -12.34 6.78 -6.29
C THR A 641 -12.97 5.38 -6.33
N HIS A 642 -13.11 4.82 -7.53
CA HIS A 642 -13.47 3.40 -7.70
C HIS A 642 -12.40 2.42 -7.20
N ASP A 643 -11.15 2.86 -6.99
CA ASP A 643 -10.01 2.00 -6.63
C ASP A 643 -9.40 2.31 -5.26
N GLN A 644 -9.41 3.56 -4.81
CA GLN A 644 -8.74 4.01 -3.58
C GLN A 644 -9.60 4.94 -2.74
N SER A 645 -9.36 4.92 -1.42
CA SER A 645 -9.86 5.92 -0.47
C SER A 645 -8.68 6.70 0.12
N ALA A 646 -8.83 8.03 0.23
CA ALA A 646 -7.85 8.93 0.82
C ALA A 646 -8.47 9.76 1.95
N PHE A 647 -7.75 9.85 3.06
CA PHE A 647 -8.12 10.60 4.25
C PHE A 647 -7.02 11.60 4.55
N VAL A 648 -7.40 12.84 4.87
CA VAL A 648 -6.51 13.80 5.52
C VAL A 648 -6.90 13.88 6.98
N LEU A 649 -5.92 13.72 7.86
CA LEU A 649 -6.08 13.88 9.29
C LEU A 649 -5.25 15.08 9.75
N SER A 650 -5.87 15.96 10.52
CA SER A 650 -5.29 17.22 11.00
C SER A 650 -5.07 17.17 12.51
N ASN A 651 -4.00 17.80 12.97
CA ASN A 651 -3.80 18.18 14.37
C ASN A 651 -4.23 19.66 14.53
N LEU A 652 -5.08 19.95 15.52
CA LEU A 652 -5.83 21.22 15.61
C LEU A 652 -5.36 22.09 16.78
N ARG A 653 -5.31 23.41 16.55
CA ARG A 653 -4.68 24.38 17.46
C ARG A 653 -5.44 24.61 18.77
N LYS A 654 -6.71 24.24 18.80
CA LYS A 654 -7.48 24.01 20.02
C LYS A 654 -8.12 22.63 19.87
N PRO A 655 -7.73 21.62 20.66
CA PRO A 655 -8.57 20.44 20.81
C PRO A 655 -9.91 20.89 21.40
N ASN A 656 -11.03 20.40 20.85
CA ASN A 656 -12.29 20.45 21.59
C ASN A 656 -12.12 19.59 22.85
N LEU A 657 -12.64 20.01 24.00
CA LEU A 657 -12.40 19.30 25.26
C LEU A 657 -12.95 17.85 25.29
N ASP A 658 -13.77 17.48 24.32
CA ASP A 658 -14.19 16.11 24.03
C ASP A 658 -13.88 15.80 22.56
N GLU A 659 -12.68 15.28 22.28
CA GLU A 659 -12.21 14.96 20.92
C GLU A 659 -12.72 13.61 20.37
N THR A 660 -13.88 13.14 20.81
CA THR A 660 -14.45 11.86 20.35
C THR A 660 -14.78 11.95 18.86
N GLN A 661 -14.13 11.10 18.06
CA GLN A 661 -14.39 10.93 16.62
C GLN A 661 -14.70 9.46 16.34
N GLU A 662 -15.76 9.20 15.58
CA GLU A 662 -16.18 7.87 15.15
C GLU A 662 -16.26 7.78 13.63
N THR A 663 -16.20 6.56 13.10
CA THR A 663 -16.35 6.29 11.66
C THR A 663 -17.19 5.05 11.40
N LEU A 664 -18.24 5.19 10.60
CA LEU A 664 -19.07 4.08 10.15
C LEU A 664 -18.94 3.85 8.65
N ARG A 665 -18.89 2.56 8.25
CA ARG A 665 -18.93 2.10 6.86
C ARG A 665 -20.22 1.32 6.60
N THR A 666 -21.04 1.75 5.65
CA THR A 666 -22.32 1.09 5.31
C THR A 666 -22.57 1.08 3.80
N SER A 667 -23.16 0.00 3.28
CA SER A 667 -23.52 -0.07 1.85
C SER A 667 -24.66 0.91 1.49
N ASN A 668 -25.61 1.12 2.42
CA ASN A 668 -26.67 2.12 2.32
C ASN A 668 -26.30 3.40 3.09
N PHE A 669 -26.95 4.53 2.80
CA PHE A 669 -26.76 5.77 3.56
C PHE A 669 -27.30 5.59 5.00
N PRO A 670 -26.53 5.89 6.06
CA PRO A 670 -26.81 5.41 7.43
C PRO A 670 -27.84 6.27 8.20
N THR A 671 -29.05 6.43 7.65
CA THR A 671 -30.09 7.35 8.15
C THR A 671 -30.50 7.14 9.60
N GLN A 672 -30.63 5.89 10.06
CA GLN A 672 -30.95 5.60 11.46
C GLN A 672 -29.79 5.98 12.39
N HIS A 673 -28.57 5.56 12.04
CA HIS A 673 -27.38 5.79 12.86
C HIS A 673 -27.03 7.28 13.00
N ILE A 674 -27.29 8.09 11.98
CA ILE A 674 -27.10 9.55 12.08
C ILE A 674 -27.98 10.15 13.18
N LYS A 675 -29.21 9.63 13.38
CA LYS A 675 -30.09 10.09 14.46
C LYS A 675 -29.61 9.61 15.83
N GLU A 676 -29.30 8.32 15.94
CA GLU A 676 -28.71 7.73 17.16
C GLU A 676 -27.48 8.52 17.62
N LYS A 677 -26.65 8.96 16.66
CA LYS A 677 -25.46 9.77 16.93
C LYS A 677 -25.74 11.23 17.28
N TRP A 678 -26.83 11.84 16.81
CA TRP A 678 -27.24 13.16 17.30
C TRP A 678 -27.61 13.15 18.77
N ASP A 679 -28.21 12.06 19.29
CA ASP A 679 -28.52 11.91 20.71
C ASP A 679 -27.22 11.85 21.56
N ASP A 680 -26.16 11.20 21.06
CA ASP A 680 -24.80 11.20 21.62
C ASP A 680 -24.04 12.56 21.48
N ASN A 681 -24.62 13.54 20.79
CA ASN A 681 -23.98 14.79 20.33
C ASN A 681 -22.80 14.57 19.35
N LEU A 682 -22.84 13.48 18.59
CA LEU A 682 -21.92 13.11 17.52
C LEU A 682 -22.53 13.49 16.15
N PHE A 683 -21.96 14.51 15.51
CA PHE A 683 -22.48 15.09 14.28
C PHE A 683 -21.61 14.71 13.08
N LEU A 684 -22.22 14.54 11.89
CA LEU A 684 -21.49 14.28 10.65
C LEU A 684 -20.51 15.42 10.36
N ALA A 685 -19.23 15.09 10.27
CA ALA A 685 -18.14 16.03 9.98
C ALA A 685 -17.50 15.80 8.60
N ALA A 686 -17.58 14.57 8.07
CA ALA A 686 -17.22 14.27 6.68
C ALA A 686 -18.01 13.06 6.17
N ILE A 687 -18.35 13.09 4.88
CA ILE A 687 -18.95 11.95 4.16
C ILE A 687 -18.22 11.74 2.83
N CYS A 688 -17.99 10.49 2.46
CA CYS A 688 -17.67 10.11 1.09
C CYS A 688 -18.31 8.77 0.72
N TYR A 689 -18.34 8.43 -0.57
CA TYR A 689 -18.79 7.13 -1.06
C TYR A 689 -17.76 6.55 -2.02
N GLY A 690 -17.30 5.32 -1.78
CA GLY A 690 -16.29 4.70 -2.62
C GLY A 690 -15.90 3.31 -2.15
N LYS A 691 -14.80 2.80 -2.70
CA LYS A 691 -14.40 1.41 -2.45
C LYS A 691 -13.80 1.22 -1.06
N THR A 692 -14.37 0.28 -0.33
CA THR A 692 -13.90 -0.24 0.96
C THR A 692 -13.80 -1.76 0.86
N VAL A 693 -13.27 -2.39 1.91
CA VAL A 693 -13.33 -3.85 2.09
C VAL A 693 -14.05 -4.14 3.41
N SER A 694 -14.79 -5.25 3.41
CA SER A 694 -15.63 -5.75 4.49
C SER A 694 -14.82 -6.45 5.58
#